data_AF-A0A225DPN1-F1
#
_entry.id   AF-A0A225DPN1-F1
#
_cell.length_a   1.000
_cell.length_b   1.000
_cell.length_c   1.000
_cell.angle_alpha   90.00
_cell.angle_beta   90.00
_cell.angle_gamma   90.00
#
_symmetry.space_group_name_H-M   'P 1'
#
loop_
_entity.id
_entity.type
_entity.pdbx_description
1 polymer ?
#
loop_
_entity_poly.entity_id
_entity_poly.type
_entity_poly.pdbx_seq_one_letter_code
_entity_poly.pdbx_strand_id
1 'polypeptide(L)'
;MVFRAPGNSGARIFFVDTHRPTSLRDHITPLLDINPNAGWLSPLSGCVRCVRCGSLQLRPGGGMHIFLGITFLTVIVAPNCAPPLKQQEMKALAELATRHHMPMPPKSARLALVHTGYKHQLKIPTEGGDPGIYAPGFLLEEKPDGTVVVLRGMERITLSVPYEKPFWRPFTLRYVEGTFRGYETRFTDLSTFICAIQVAARGDYDTASTLASAYRERVPDRLKNPQLLLARCFRGYLRDQLLEGAEKWREIHTRLVELFREFPELKTEEPDPILVQDEWPELFNALTATLNAKPPAPGSVESLVLAFANRPSRGYDFEIFSDPTSGDRKKPLREIALRGFGAIPDLIALLGDRRITAHESGGINHVCPRIIRVGSLSSMLLYRLVGGGDVDPPDEPDPQAWRAWWEKNRGQDERRYYVAGVFYRNEKQIASVNNTVANIIAQKWPTDLPDLCVQFTTHAGPDADPFGLASALAEARLPKAERVATLAAFARRGTFEHRMSVLRALAKLDAEKAAEVAIPLLDTIPNDTFSGYIRRKFVPFRSVVIIANNDALWRKYVRIVKQSEVRLRMEALNGMSLRNDEARQQRLAFLSVFLADETVRDLSSKPVTDIFAAYNFPRLAVRDFVAMEIASLLKLDDLPDTRWTAEDWSRLREKVRTKLAAERLPDLGQ
;
A
#
# COMPACT_ATOMS: atom_id res chain seq x y z
N MET A 1 -27.77 7.34 -18.13
CA MET A 1 -28.52 6.65 -19.21
C MET A 1 -29.64 5.83 -18.55
N VAL A 2 -30.87 5.84 -19.07
CA VAL A 2 -31.98 5.03 -18.51
C VAL A 2 -32.33 3.94 -19.50
N PHE A 3 -32.17 2.67 -19.11
CA PHE A 3 -32.69 1.54 -19.85
C PHE A 3 -33.92 0.98 -19.15
N ARG A 4 -34.97 0.69 -19.92
CA ARG A 4 -36.13 -0.10 -19.49
C ARG A 4 -35.96 -1.53 -19.97
N ALA A 5 -35.90 -2.48 -19.04
CA ALA A 5 -36.15 -3.89 -19.36
C ALA A 5 -37.67 -4.14 -19.44
N PRO A 6 -38.16 -4.97 -20.38
CA PRO A 6 -39.56 -5.34 -20.44
C PRO A 6 -39.85 -6.48 -19.45
N GLY A 7 -40.76 -6.25 -18.49
CA GLY A 7 -41.29 -7.30 -17.60
C GLY A 7 -41.39 -6.86 -16.14
N ASN A 8 -42.62 -6.73 -15.66
CA ASN A 8 -43.06 -6.39 -14.30
C ASN A 8 -42.06 -6.59 -13.15
N SER A 9 -41.53 -5.48 -12.63
CA SER A 9 -41.66 -5.04 -11.23
C SER A 9 -41.00 -3.67 -11.11
N GLY A 10 -41.63 -2.73 -10.40
CA GLY A 10 -41.32 -1.30 -10.42
C GLY A 10 -40.02 -0.88 -9.72
N ALA A 11 -38.89 -1.50 -10.04
CA ALA A 11 -37.57 -1.05 -9.60
C ALA A 11 -36.90 -0.20 -10.71
N ARG A 12 -36.62 1.08 -10.41
CA ARG A 12 -35.75 1.92 -11.24
C ARG A 12 -34.37 1.94 -10.58
N ILE A 13 -33.36 1.45 -11.30
CA ILE A 13 -31.96 1.57 -10.89
C ILE A 13 -31.37 2.76 -11.63
N PHE A 14 -30.86 3.74 -10.88
CA PHE A 14 -30.16 4.90 -11.43
C PHE A 14 -28.66 4.67 -11.30
N PHE A 15 -27.94 4.81 -12.40
CA PHE A 15 -26.49 4.92 -12.39
C PHE A 15 -26.11 6.39 -12.38
N VAL A 16 -25.39 6.82 -11.34
CA VAL A 16 -24.78 8.14 -11.24
C VAL A 16 -23.36 8.03 -11.77
N ASP A 17 -23.05 8.81 -12.79
CA ASP A 17 -21.70 8.95 -13.33
C ASP A 17 -20.87 9.83 -12.37
N THR A 18 -19.80 9.26 -11.80
CA THR A 18 -18.96 9.90 -10.78
C THR A 18 -17.80 10.71 -11.35
N HIS A 19 -17.69 10.89 -12.67
CA HIS A 19 -16.57 11.59 -13.30
C HIS A 19 -16.83 13.07 -13.65
N ARG A 20 -17.85 13.73 -13.07
CA ARG A 20 -18.00 15.19 -13.14
C ARG A 20 -18.31 15.82 -11.77
N PRO A 21 -17.63 16.91 -11.37
CA PRO A 21 -17.95 17.60 -10.14
C PRO A 21 -19.15 18.51 -10.36
N THR A 22 -20.34 18.04 -10.00
CA THR A 22 -21.50 18.92 -9.80
C THR A 22 -22.11 18.62 -8.43
N SER A 23 -22.52 19.68 -7.73
CA SER A 23 -22.87 19.61 -6.32
C SER A 23 -24.10 18.73 -6.09
N LEU A 24 -24.02 17.85 -5.09
CA LEU A 24 -25.06 16.89 -4.72
C LEU A 24 -26.37 17.54 -4.21
N ARG A 25 -26.47 18.88 -4.21
CA ARG A 25 -27.56 19.64 -3.59
C ARG A 25 -28.79 19.80 -4.49
N ASP A 26 -28.64 19.66 -5.81
CA ASP A 26 -29.69 20.00 -6.77
C ASP A 26 -30.57 18.82 -7.21
N HIS A 27 -30.35 17.62 -6.65
CA HIS A 27 -31.09 16.40 -7.05
C HIS A 27 -31.95 15.77 -5.95
N ILE A 28 -32.03 16.36 -4.75
CA ILE A 28 -32.84 15.83 -3.64
C ILE A 28 -33.83 16.87 -3.14
N THR A 29 -34.79 17.26 -3.98
CA THR A 29 -36.03 17.91 -3.54
C THR A 29 -37.07 17.68 -4.65
N PRO A 30 -37.80 16.54 -4.63
CA PRO A 30 -39.06 16.51 -3.89
C PRO A 30 -39.50 15.07 -3.49
N LEU A 31 -39.16 14.58 -2.31
CA LEU A 31 -39.78 13.35 -1.74
C LEU A 31 -39.67 13.39 -0.22
N LEU A 32 -40.42 14.28 0.43
CA LEU A 32 -40.66 14.24 1.87
C LEU A 32 -42.10 14.63 2.14
N ASP A 33 -42.96 13.62 2.22
CA ASP A 33 -44.09 13.58 3.13
C ASP A 33 -44.27 12.10 3.48
N ILE A 34 -43.97 11.73 4.74
CA ILE A 34 -44.56 10.64 5.54
C ILE A 34 -43.83 10.56 6.90
N ASN A 35 -44.59 10.93 7.94
CA ASN A 35 -44.62 10.43 9.33
C ASN A 35 -43.32 10.31 10.18
N PRO A 36 -43.15 11.13 11.24
CA PRO A 36 -41.97 11.10 12.12
C PRO A 36 -42.03 10.11 13.31
N ASN A 37 -42.94 9.14 13.37
CA ASN A 37 -43.08 8.23 14.53
C ASN A 37 -42.76 6.74 14.24
N ALA A 38 -41.61 6.45 13.62
CA ALA A 38 -41.10 5.08 13.56
C ALA A 38 -39.69 5.01 14.19
N GLY A 39 -39.64 4.53 15.43
CA GLY A 39 -38.40 4.22 16.13
C GLY A 39 -37.60 3.15 15.40
N TRP A 40 -36.30 3.39 15.27
CA TRP A 40 -35.36 2.46 14.66
C TRP A 40 -35.09 1.30 15.62
N LEU A 41 -35.61 0.11 15.29
CA LEU A 41 -35.15 -1.15 15.90
C LEU A 41 -33.90 -1.63 15.16
N SER A 42 -32.79 -1.69 15.89
CA SER A 42 -31.55 -2.32 15.45
C SER A 42 -31.71 -3.85 15.35
N PRO A 43 -31.04 -4.55 14.41
CA PRO A 43 -31.06 -6.01 14.40
C PRO A 43 -30.09 -6.55 15.46
N LEU A 44 -30.65 -7.16 16.50
CA LEU A 44 -29.91 -8.03 17.41
C LEU A 44 -29.58 -9.34 16.70
N SER A 45 -28.31 -9.55 16.38
CA SER A 45 -27.74 -10.84 16.03
C SER A 45 -27.61 -11.70 17.28
N GLY A 46 -28.67 -12.44 17.61
CA GLY A 46 -28.68 -13.43 18.68
C GLY A 46 -28.15 -14.78 18.20
N CYS A 47 -27.02 -15.22 18.75
CA CYS A 47 -26.52 -16.59 18.66
C CYS A 47 -27.52 -17.57 19.30
N VAL A 48 -27.99 -18.56 18.54
CA VAL A 48 -28.78 -19.67 19.08
C VAL A 48 -27.83 -20.63 19.81
N ARG A 49 -27.92 -20.63 21.15
CA ARG A 49 -27.31 -21.66 22.02
C ARG A 49 -28.22 -22.89 22.02
N CYS A 50 -27.68 -24.01 21.57
CA CYS A 50 -28.33 -25.32 21.70
C CYS A 50 -28.32 -25.75 23.17
N VAL A 51 -29.50 -25.88 23.80
CA VAL A 51 -29.67 -26.39 25.17
C VAL A 51 -30.44 -27.72 25.11
N ARG A 52 -29.87 -28.74 25.76
CA ARG A 52 -30.41 -30.10 25.94
C ARG A 52 -31.85 -30.09 26.48
N CYS A 53 -32.71 -30.92 25.90
CA CYS A 53 -34.05 -31.22 26.38
C CYS A 53 -34.04 -31.83 27.81
N GLY A 54 -34.67 -31.12 28.74
CA GLY A 54 -35.26 -31.69 29.96
C GLY A 54 -36.78 -31.77 29.78
N SER A 55 -37.37 -32.88 30.20
CA SER A 55 -38.80 -33.21 30.12
C SER A 55 -39.69 -32.19 30.84
N LEU A 56 -40.73 -31.69 30.15
CA LEU A 56 -41.79 -30.86 30.74
C LEU A 56 -43.12 -31.63 30.74
N GLN A 57 -43.69 -31.82 31.93
CA GLN A 57 -45.07 -32.29 32.14
C GLN A 57 -46.07 -31.18 31.82
N LEU A 58 -47.15 -31.54 31.13
CA LEU A 58 -48.29 -30.67 30.84
C LEU A 58 -49.27 -30.62 32.02
N ARG A 59 -49.74 -29.42 32.37
CA ARG A 59 -51.01 -29.18 33.07
C ARG A 59 -52.00 -28.50 32.12
N PRO A 60 -53.31 -28.79 32.18
CA PRO A 60 -54.29 -28.23 31.27
C PRO A 60 -54.94 -26.96 31.85
N GLY A 61 -55.24 -25.99 30.99
CA GLY A 61 -56.19 -24.93 31.31
C GLY A 61 -56.00 -23.64 30.51
N GLY A 62 -56.84 -23.46 29.48
CA GLY A 62 -57.35 -22.13 29.10
C GLY A 62 -56.87 -21.55 27.77
N GLY A 63 -57.84 -21.20 26.92
CA GLY A 63 -57.73 -20.07 25.98
C GLY A 63 -57.41 -20.42 24.53
N MET A 64 -58.43 -20.79 23.77
CA MET A 64 -58.37 -21.02 22.32
C MET A 64 -58.31 -19.68 21.57
N HIS A 65 -57.12 -19.28 21.11
CA HIS A 65 -56.94 -18.29 20.05
C HIS A 65 -56.50 -19.01 18.77
N ILE A 66 -57.36 -18.98 17.74
CA ILE A 66 -57.06 -19.50 16.41
C ILE A 66 -56.09 -18.51 15.75
N PHE A 67 -54.79 -18.77 15.87
CA PHE A 67 -53.78 -18.24 14.96
C PHE A 67 -53.64 -19.21 13.79
N LEU A 68 -53.96 -18.75 12.58
CA LEU A 68 -53.60 -19.45 11.34
C LEU A 68 -52.08 -19.30 11.16
N GLY A 69 -51.32 -20.10 11.89
CA GLY A 69 -49.86 -20.16 11.77
C GLY A 69 -49.49 -20.92 10.51
N ILE A 70 -49.11 -20.21 9.46
CA ILE A 70 -48.31 -20.79 8.37
C ILE A 70 -46.95 -21.12 9.00
N THR A 71 -46.79 -22.37 9.43
CA THR A 71 -45.50 -22.91 9.83
C THR A 71 -44.62 -22.99 8.57
N PHE A 72 -43.82 -21.95 8.32
CA PHE A 72 -42.65 -22.10 7.46
C PHE A 72 -41.74 -23.10 8.16
N LEU A 73 -41.86 -24.37 7.79
CA LEU A 73 -40.89 -25.40 8.11
C LEU A 73 -39.62 -25.02 7.36
N THR A 74 -38.78 -24.16 7.95
CA THR A 74 -37.43 -23.96 7.45
C THR A 74 -36.71 -25.28 7.71
N VAL A 75 -36.72 -26.17 6.72
CA VAL A 75 -35.81 -27.31 6.70
C VAL A 75 -34.42 -26.70 6.67
N ILE A 76 -33.77 -26.65 7.83
CA ILE A 76 -32.34 -26.42 7.91
C ILE A 76 -31.73 -27.66 7.28
N VAL A 77 -31.61 -27.64 5.95
CA VAL A 77 -30.77 -28.59 5.23
C VAL A 77 -29.38 -28.31 5.76
N ALA A 78 -28.90 -29.17 6.65
CA ALA A 78 -27.51 -29.12 7.08
C ALA A 78 -26.68 -29.02 5.80
N PRO A 79 -25.78 -28.04 5.66
CA PRO A 79 -24.97 -27.93 4.47
C PRO A 79 -24.34 -29.30 4.23
N ASN A 80 -24.60 -29.87 3.04
CA ASN A 80 -24.07 -31.18 2.66
C ASN A 80 -22.55 -31.08 2.72
N CYS A 81 -21.96 -31.44 3.87
CA CYS A 81 -20.53 -31.51 4.03
C CYS A 81 -20.05 -32.61 3.10
N ALA A 82 -19.45 -32.21 1.97
CA ALA A 82 -18.81 -33.16 1.08
C ALA A 82 -17.78 -33.98 1.90
N PRO A 83 -17.71 -35.31 1.70
CA PRO A 83 -16.82 -36.17 2.49
C PRO A 83 -15.38 -35.67 2.41
N PRO A 84 -14.54 -35.89 3.44
CA PRO A 84 -13.11 -35.53 3.38
C PRO A 84 -12.43 -36.20 2.19
N LEU A 85 -11.35 -35.59 1.67
CA LEU A 85 -10.51 -36.23 0.65
C LEU A 85 -9.97 -37.55 1.22
N LYS A 86 -10.11 -38.62 0.45
CA LYS A 86 -9.62 -39.94 0.84
C LYS A 86 -8.09 -39.96 0.81
N GLN A 87 -7.48 -40.81 1.62
CA GLN A 87 -6.03 -41.02 1.65
C GLN A 87 -5.43 -41.27 0.25
N GLN A 88 -6.12 -42.05 -0.59
CA GLN A 88 -5.67 -42.33 -1.96
C GLN A 88 -5.66 -41.07 -2.84
N GLU A 89 -6.63 -40.18 -2.68
CA GLU A 89 -6.65 -38.89 -3.39
C GLU A 89 -5.50 -37.99 -2.92
N MET A 90 -5.26 -37.93 -1.60
CA MET A 90 -4.13 -37.17 -1.05
C MET A 90 -2.77 -37.71 -1.50
N LYS A 91 -2.63 -39.04 -1.59
CA LYS A 91 -1.44 -39.68 -2.15
C LYS A 91 -1.23 -39.30 -3.61
N ALA A 92 -2.28 -39.38 -4.43
CA ALA A 92 -2.20 -38.96 -5.84
C ALA A 92 -1.84 -37.48 -6.00
N LEU A 93 -2.36 -36.60 -5.14
CA LEU A 93 -1.98 -35.18 -5.12
C LEU A 93 -0.52 -34.98 -4.72
N ALA A 94 -0.01 -35.71 -3.73
CA ALA A 94 1.40 -35.64 -3.32
C ALA A 94 2.36 -36.13 -4.41
N GLU A 95 2.00 -37.20 -5.12
CA GLU A 95 2.74 -37.71 -6.28
C GLU A 95 2.76 -36.68 -7.43
N LEU A 96 1.60 -36.08 -7.73
CA LEU A 96 1.48 -35.00 -8.71
C LEU A 96 2.36 -33.80 -8.31
N ALA A 97 2.36 -33.44 -7.03
CA ALA A 97 3.16 -32.33 -6.55
C ALA A 97 4.68 -32.58 -6.67
N THR A 98 5.10 -33.81 -6.41
CA THR A 98 6.50 -34.23 -6.58
C THR A 98 6.91 -34.15 -8.06
N ARG A 99 6.04 -34.63 -8.96
CA ARG A 99 6.28 -34.64 -10.41
C ARG A 99 6.46 -33.24 -10.99
N HIS A 100 5.68 -32.26 -10.52
CA HIS A 100 5.74 -30.87 -10.98
C HIS A 100 6.70 -29.99 -10.17
N HIS A 101 7.60 -30.60 -9.39
CA HIS A 101 8.61 -29.93 -8.59
C HIS A 101 8.02 -28.86 -7.66
N MET A 102 6.93 -29.20 -6.95
CA MET A 102 6.41 -28.34 -5.89
C MET A 102 7.49 -28.13 -4.82
N PRO A 103 7.71 -26.89 -4.35
CA PRO A 103 8.56 -26.65 -3.19
C PRO A 103 8.10 -27.48 -1.99
N MET A 104 9.00 -28.33 -1.48
CA MET A 104 8.73 -29.24 -0.38
C MET A 104 9.47 -28.78 0.88
N PRO A 105 8.82 -28.78 2.05
CA PRO A 105 9.51 -28.51 3.30
C PRO A 105 10.47 -29.66 3.64
N PRO A 106 11.63 -29.39 4.27
CA PRO A 106 12.46 -30.45 4.84
C PRO A 106 11.65 -31.35 5.80
N LYS A 107 12.02 -32.64 5.90
CA LYS A 107 11.33 -33.58 6.81
C LYS A 107 11.33 -33.13 8.27
N SER A 108 12.34 -32.36 8.67
CA SER A 108 12.49 -31.78 10.02
C SER A 108 11.69 -30.48 10.24
N ALA A 109 11.20 -29.84 9.18
CA ALA A 109 10.49 -28.57 9.31
C ALA A 109 9.17 -28.76 10.08
N ARG A 110 8.90 -27.86 11.02
CA ARG A 110 7.72 -27.91 11.88
C ARG A 110 6.51 -27.31 11.17
N LEU A 111 5.37 -28.00 11.19
CA LEU A 111 4.08 -27.43 10.80
C LEU A 111 3.67 -26.37 11.83
N ALA A 112 3.31 -25.18 11.38
CA ALA A 112 2.99 -24.02 12.21
C ALA A 112 1.85 -23.21 11.62
N LEU A 113 1.28 -22.32 12.44
CA LEU A 113 0.44 -21.22 11.97
C LEU A 113 1.34 -20.03 11.66
N VAL A 114 1.47 -19.65 10.40
CA VAL A 114 2.39 -18.63 9.89
C VAL A 114 1.62 -17.33 9.65
N HIS A 115 2.19 -16.19 10.08
CA HIS A 115 1.58 -14.88 9.89
C HIS A 115 1.41 -14.55 8.40
N THR A 116 0.19 -14.20 7.98
CA THR A 116 -0.14 -13.92 6.58
C THR A 116 -0.52 -12.48 6.28
N GLY A 117 -0.82 -11.68 7.30
CA GLY A 117 -1.15 -10.27 7.14
C GLY A 117 -1.95 -9.73 8.31
N TYR A 118 -2.59 -8.59 8.09
CA TYR A 118 -3.40 -7.90 9.08
C TYR A 118 -4.82 -7.75 8.62
N LYS A 119 -5.75 -7.70 9.58
CA LYS A 119 -7.12 -7.33 9.31
C LYS A 119 -7.21 -5.83 8.99
N HIS A 120 -7.04 -5.46 7.71
CA HIS A 120 -7.06 -4.07 7.22
C HIS A 120 -8.34 -3.30 7.54
N GLN A 121 -9.45 -4.00 7.81
CA GLN A 121 -10.73 -3.38 8.19
C GLN A 121 -10.70 -2.73 9.60
N LEU A 122 -9.69 -3.05 10.41
CA LEU A 122 -9.37 -2.28 11.60
C LEU A 122 -8.34 -1.22 11.15
N LYS A 123 -8.82 -0.08 10.64
CA LYS A 123 -8.00 1.07 10.16
C LYS A 123 -7.10 1.71 11.24
N ILE A 124 -6.89 1.02 12.35
CA ILE A 124 -6.19 1.52 13.52
C ILE A 124 -5.28 0.40 14.02
N PRO A 125 -3.95 0.53 13.89
CA PRO A 125 -3.05 -0.24 14.72
C PRO A 125 -3.26 0.25 16.16
N THR A 126 -4.19 -0.35 16.90
CA THR A 126 -4.19 -0.15 18.35
C THR A 126 -3.01 -0.90 18.94
N GLU A 127 -2.14 -0.16 19.59
CA GLU A 127 -1.01 -0.65 20.38
C GLU A 127 -1.52 -1.71 21.38
N GLY A 128 -0.88 -2.89 21.36
CA GLY A 128 -1.12 -3.98 22.33
C GLY A 128 -2.08 -5.12 21.92
N GLY A 129 -2.57 -5.19 20.68
CA GLY A 129 -3.33 -6.34 20.16
C GLY A 129 -2.56 -7.16 19.12
N ASP A 130 -2.85 -8.47 18.99
CA ASP A 130 -2.38 -9.31 17.88
C ASP A 130 -3.47 -9.51 16.80
N PRO A 131 -3.82 -8.51 15.96
CA PRO A 131 -4.73 -8.69 14.84
C PRO A 131 -4.06 -9.44 13.67
N GLY A 132 -3.02 -10.23 13.93
CA GLY A 132 -2.36 -11.06 12.95
C GLY A 132 -3.33 -12.11 12.41
N ILE A 133 -3.34 -12.26 11.10
CA ILE A 133 -4.00 -13.39 10.44
C ILE A 133 -2.93 -14.46 10.28
N TYR A 134 -3.23 -15.69 10.66
CA TYR A 134 -2.32 -16.82 10.56
C TYR A 134 -2.93 -17.93 9.72
N ALA A 135 -2.12 -18.57 8.87
CA ALA A 135 -2.52 -19.72 8.07
C ALA A 135 -1.52 -20.87 8.21
N PRO A 136 -1.91 -22.13 7.95
CA PRO A 136 -0.97 -23.25 7.98
C PRO A 136 0.21 -23.07 7.03
N GLY A 137 1.41 -23.41 7.51
CA GLY A 137 2.66 -23.41 6.74
C GLY A 137 3.78 -24.10 7.51
N PHE A 138 5.00 -24.13 6.95
CA PHE A 138 6.14 -24.76 7.60
C PHE A 138 7.18 -23.74 8.03
N LEU A 139 7.64 -23.85 9.27
CA LEU A 139 8.79 -23.11 9.77
C LEU A 139 10.07 -23.80 9.28
N LEU A 140 10.86 -23.10 8.47
CA LEU A 140 12.08 -23.63 7.87
C LEU A 140 13.33 -23.25 8.69
N GLU A 141 13.36 -22.02 9.18
CA GLU A 141 14.53 -21.45 9.86
C GLU A 141 14.10 -20.32 10.80
N GLU A 142 14.70 -20.28 11.99
CA GLU A 142 14.62 -19.14 12.92
C GLU A 142 16.01 -18.53 13.03
N LYS A 143 16.17 -17.28 12.61
CA LYS A 143 17.47 -16.62 12.57
C LYS A 143 17.78 -15.90 13.88
N PRO A 144 19.06 -15.70 14.23
CA PRO A 144 19.46 -14.99 15.44
C PRO A 144 18.97 -13.54 15.52
N ASP A 145 18.72 -12.90 14.37
CA ASP A 145 18.18 -11.54 14.28
C ASP A 145 16.66 -11.45 14.53
N GLY A 146 16.03 -12.58 14.87
CA GLY A 146 14.60 -12.71 15.12
C GLY A 146 13.76 -12.90 13.86
N THR A 147 14.34 -12.79 12.66
CA THR A 147 13.59 -13.09 11.43
C THR A 147 13.35 -14.58 11.29
N VAL A 148 12.26 -14.96 10.63
CA VAL A 148 11.95 -16.37 10.38
C VAL A 148 11.76 -16.62 8.89
N VAL A 149 12.20 -17.79 8.44
CA VAL A 149 11.97 -18.25 7.07
C VAL A 149 10.93 -19.34 7.11
N VAL A 150 9.88 -19.18 6.31
CA VAL A 150 8.72 -20.06 6.27
C VAL A 150 8.45 -20.52 4.84
N LEU A 151 7.86 -21.71 4.70
CA LEU A 151 7.23 -22.15 3.46
C LEU A 151 5.73 -22.02 3.64
N ARG A 152 5.11 -21.07 2.92
CA ARG A 152 3.67 -20.83 2.96
C ARG A 152 3.10 -21.03 1.56
N GLY A 153 2.26 -22.04 1.40
CA GLY A 153 1.90 -22.51 0.07
C GLY A 153 3.15 -22.98 -0.68
N MET A 154 3.39 -22.42 -1.86
CA MET A 154 4.61 -22.72 -2.65
C MET A 154 5.74 -21.70 -2.44
N GLU A 155 5.52 -20.64 -1.64
CA GLU A 155 6.48 -19.55 -1.50
C GLU A 155 7.38 -19.72 -0.25
N ARG A 156 8.70 -19.58 -0.44
CA ARG A 156 9.65 -19.40 0.66
C ARG A 156 9.72 -17.92 1.01
N ILE A 157 9.21 -17.56 2.18
CA ILE A 157 9.07 -16.16 2.61
C ILE A 157 9.98 -15.92 3.82
N THR A 158 10.75 -14.84 3.80
CA THR A 158 11.42 -14.33 5.02
C THR A 158 10.50 -13.31 5.68
N LEU A 159 9.94 -13.69 6.82
CA LEU A 159 9.15 -12.78 7.63
C LEU A 159 10.10 -11.95 8.49
N SER A 160 10.17 -10.67 8.14
CA SER A 160 10.79 -9.62 8.93
C SER A 160 9.76 -8.52 9.05
N VAL A 161 9.23 -8.34 10.25
CA VAL A 161 8.19 -7.33 10.49
C VAL A 161 8.65 -6.50 11.68
N PRO A 162 8.51 -5.17 11.59
CA PRO A 162 8.91 -4.25 12.65
C PRO A 162 8.11 -4.35 13.97
N TYR A 163 7.14 -5.27 14.11
CA TYR A 163 6.20 -5.33 15.24
C TYR A 163 6.50 -6.52 16.15
N GLU A 164 6.24 -6.36 17.45
CA GLU A 164 6.35 -7.36 18.54
C GLU A 164 5.31 -8.51 18.44
N LYS A 165 5.09 -9.05 17.25
CA LYS A 165 4.11 -10.12 17.02
C LYS A 165 4.83 -11.41 16.66
N PRO A 166 4.35 -12.56 17.14
CA PRO A 166 4.97 -13.82 16.79
C PRO A 166 4.80 -14.06 15.29
N PHE A 167 5.90 -14.25 14.57
CA PHE A 167 5.87 -14.56 13.13
C PHE A 167 5.16 -15.87 12.82
N TRP A 168 5.14 -16.77 13.80
CA TRP A 168 4.48 -18.05 13.73
C TRP A 168 3.96 -18.46 15.11
N ARG A 169 2.99 -19.37 15.13
CA ARG A 169 2.39 -19.96 16.34
C ARG A 169 2.38 -21.49 16.23
N PRO A 170 2.35 -22.23 17.36
CA PRO A 170 2.13 -23.67 17.33
C PRO A 170 0.90 -24.02 16.49
N PHE A 171 1.04 -25.05 15.66
CA PHE A 171 -0.06 -25.45 14.79
C PHE A 171 -1.26 -25.93 15.59
N THR A 172 -2.45 -25.48 15.19
CA THR A 172 -3.72 -25.99 15.67
C THR A 172 -4.74 -25.95 14.54
N LEU A 173 -5.63 -26.93 14.51
CA LEU A 173 -6.77 -26.97 13.60
C LEU A 173 -7.95 -26.14 14.09
N ARG A 174 -7.87 -25.60 15.31
CA ARG A 174 -8.94 -24.78 15.88
C ARG A 174 -9.07 -23.48 15.09
N TYR A 175 -10.27 -23.23 14.57
CA TYR A 175 -10.64 -21.91 14.08
C TYR A 175 -10.64 -20.92 15.25
N VAL A 176 -9.85 -19.87 15.13
CA VAL A 176 -9.82 -18.75 16.06
C VAL A 176 -10.40 -17.55 15.32
N GLU A 177 -11.59 -17.14 15.74
CA GLU A 177 -12.21 -15.92 15.22
C GLU A 177 -11.41 -14.71 15.71
N GLY A 178 -10.99 -13.85 14.78
CA GLY A 178 -10.20 -12.67 15.10
C GLY A 178 -11.00 -11.70 15.98
N THR A 179 -10.59 -11.56 17.24
CA THR A 179 -11.08 -10.52 18.15
C THR A 179 -10.22 -9.26 18.02
N PHE A 180 -10.67 -8.13 18.55
CA PHE A 180 -9.92 -6.86 18.49
C PHE A 180 -8.47 -6.95 19.01
N ARG A 181 -8.17 -7.92 19.89
CA ARG A 181 -6.84 -8.13 20.49
C ARG A 181 -6.24 -9.51 20.25
N GLY A 182 -6.97 -10.39 19.57
CA GLY A 182 -6.54 -11.77 19.31
C GLY A 182 -6.31 -12.01 17.84
N TYR A 183 -5.60 -13.09 17.54
CA TYR A 183 -5.28 -13.48 16.18
C TYR A 183 -6.46 -14.19 15.51
N GLU A 184 -6.44 -14.20 14.18
CA GLU A 184 -7.38 -14.95 13.35
C GLU A 184 -6.63 -16.16 12.76
N THR A 185 -7.22 -17.35 12.77
CA THR A 185 -6.74 -18.45 11.93
C THR A 185 -7.55 -18.52 10.65
N ARG A 186 -6.86 -18.52 9.51
CA ARG A 186 -7.47 -18.53 8.18
C ARG A 186 -7.09 -19.81 7.44
N PHE A 187 -8.11 -20.64 7.20
CA PHE A 187 -8.00 -21.88 6.44
C PHE A 187 -8.60 -21.77 5.03
N THR A 188 -9.10 -20.58 4.66
CA THR A 188 -9.76 -20.32 3.36
C THR A 188 -8.78 -20.07 2.21
N ASP A 189 -7.51 -19.87 2.52
CA ASP A 189 -6.50 -19.49 1.54
C ASP A 189 -5.97 -20.73 0.83
N LEU A 190 -5.64 -20.61 -0.46
CA LEU A 190 -5.05 -21.69 -1.26
C LEU A 190 -3.78 -22.27 -0.63
N SER A 191 -3.03 -21.46 0.13
CA SER A 191 -1.87 -21.93 0.89
C SER A 191 -2.21 -23.06 1.86
N THR A 192 -3.44 -23.11 2.39
CA THR A 192 -3.91 -24.20 3.26
C THR A 192 -4.04 -25.51 2.49
N PHE A 193 -4.61 -25.46 1.28
CA PHE A 193 -4.73 -26.63 0.41
C PHE A 193 -3.35 -27.16 0.00
N ILE A 194 -2.44 -26.26 -0.38
CA ILE A 194 -1.05 -26.63 -0.69
C ILE A 194 -0.32 -27.21 0.53
N CYS A 195 -0.51 -26.61 1.71
CA CYS A 195 0.05 -27.12 2.95
C CYS A 195 -0.46 -28.54 3.24
N ALA A 196 -1.74 -28.84 3.01
CA ALA A 196 -2.29 -30.18 3.16
C ALA A 196 -1.56 -31.20 2.28
N ILE A 197 -1.30 -30.86 1.00
CA ILE A 197 -0.57 -31.73 0.08
C ILE A 197 0.88 -31.93 0.53
N GLN A 198 1.55 -30.88 1.01
CA GLN A 198 2.90 -30.96 1.57
C GLN A 198 2.97 -31.87 2.81
N VAL A 199 1.94 -31.83 3.66
CA VAL A 199 1.81 -32.75 4.82
C VAL A 199 1.59 -34.19 4.34
N ALA A 200 0.73 -34.42 3.36
CA ALA A 200 0.50 -35.76 2.79
C ALA A 200 1.77 -36.36 2.17
N ALA A 201 2.56 -35.56 1.46
CA ALA A 201 3.83 -35.99 0.88
C ALA A 201 4.90 -36.35 1.94
N ARG A 202 4.70 -35.95 3.21
CA ARG A 202 5.51 -36.40 4.36
C ARG A 202 4.98 -37.66 5.04
N GLY A 203 3.84 -38.19 4.58
CA GLY A 203 3.20 -39.40 5.08
C GLY A 203 2.15 -39.18 6.18
N ASP A 204 1.87 -37.94 6.58
CA ASP A 204 0.84 -37.62 7.58
C ASP A 204 -0.51 -37.36 6.88
N TYR A 205 -1.15 -38.44 6.46
CA TYR A 205 -2.39 -38.35 5.68
C TYR A 205 -3.58 -37.85 6.50
N ASP A 206 -3.61 -38.09 7.82
CA ASP A 206 -4.73 -37.68 8.67
C ASP A 206 -4.78 -36.17 8.86
N THR A 207 -3.63 -35.55 9.20
CA THR A 207 -3.52 -34.10 9.31
C THR A 207 -3.77 -33.44 7.96
N ALA A 208 -3.23 -34.02 6.88
CA ALA A 208 -3.42 -33.54 5.52
C ALA A 208 -4.90 -33.54 5.10
N SER A 209 -5.63 -34.64 5.38
CA SER A 209 -7.05 -34.76 5.05
C SER A 209 -7.89 -33.77 5.86
N THR A 210 -7.52 -33.53 7.12
CA THR A 210 -8.19 -32.56 7.98
C THR A 210 -7.99 -31.12 7.49
N LEU A 211 -6.77 -30.75 7.09
CA LEU A 211 -6.48 -29.44 6.50
C LEU A 211 -7.23 -29.23 5.18
N ALA A 212 -7.27 -30.25 4.31
CA ALA A 212 -8.01 -30.18 3.06
C ALA A 212 -9.52 -29.99 3.28
N SER A 213 -10.09 -30.65 4.31
CA SER A 213 -11.49 -30.46 4.71
C SER A 213 -11.76 -29.06 5.25
N ALA A 214 -10.87 -28.52 6.09
CA ALA A 214 -11.00 -27.15 6.61
C ALA A 214 -11.00 -26.10 5.49
N TYR A 215 -10.20 -26.30 4.43
CA TYR A 215 -10.27 -25.50 3.22
C TYR A 215 -11.58 -25.73 2.43
N ARG A 216 -11.99 -27.00 2.26
CA ARG A 216 -13.20 -27.40 1.51
C ARG A 216 -14.48 -26.77 2.04
N GLU A 217 -14.69 -26.79 3.35
CA GLU A 217 -15.91 -26.26 3.99
C GLU A 217 -16.17 -24.79 3.65
N ARG A 218 -15.13 -24.06 3.23
CA ARG A 218 -15.18 -22.63 2.94
C ARG A 218 -15.19 -22.32 1.45
N VAL A 219 -14.76 -23.25 0.59
CA VAL A 219 -14.71 -23.08 -0.87
C VAL A 219 -15.08 -24.39 -1.60
N PRO A 220 -16.30 -24.92 -1.40
CA PRO A 220 -16.67 -26.28 -1.81
C PRO A 220 -16.58 -26.50 -3.32
N ASP A 221 -16.92 -25.49 -4.13
CA ASP A 221 -16.92 -25.60 -5.58
C ASP A 221 -15.52 -25.81 -6.19
N ARG A 222 -14.47 -25.36 -5.50
CA ARG A 222 -13.09 -25.44 -6.01
C ARG A 222 -12.49 -26.84 -5.95
N LEU A 223 -13.03 -27.72 -5.09
CA LEU A 223 -12.49 -29.05 -4.86
C LEU A 223 -13.22 -30.16 -5.62
N LYS A 224 -14.06 -29.82 -6.60
CA LYS A 224 -14.67 -30.80 -7.53
C LYS A 224 -13.60 -31.58 -8.31
N ASN A 225 -12.48 -30.93 -8.65
CA ASN A 225 -11.31 -31.56 -9.25
C ASN A 225 -10.03 -31.08 -8.54
N PRO A 226 -9.56 -31.77 -7.48
CA PRO A 226 -8.43 -31.31 -6.68
C PRO A 226 -7.10 -31.37 -7.44
N GLN A 227 -6.94 -32.26 -8.44
CA GLN A 227 -5.75 -32.31 -9.29
C GLN A 227 -5.66 -31.07 -10.18
N LEU A 228 -6.75 -30.70 -10.84
CA LEU A 228 -6.82 -29.46 -11.62
C LEU A 228 -6.62 -28.22 -10.74
N LEU A 229 -7.17 -28.22 -9.52
CA LEU A 229 -6.92 -27.13 -8.56
C LEU A 229 -5.43 -27.01 -8.21
N LEU A 230 -4.74 -28.12 -7.97
CA LEU A 230 -3.30 -28.13 -7.73
C LEU A 230 -2.52 -27.64 -8.96
N ALA A 231 -2.93 -28.05 -10.17
CA ALA A 231 -2.34 -27.58 -11.41
C ALA A 231 -2.51 -26.06 -11.60
N ARG A 232 -3.67 -25.49 -11.26
CA ARG A 232 -3.89 -24.03 -11.22
C ARG A 232 -2.96 -23.34 -10.21
N CYS A 233 -2.68 -23.97 -9.07
CA CYS A 233 -1.72 -23.44 -8.10
C CYS A 233 -0.29 -23.45 -8.64
N PHE A 234 0.14 -24.51 -9.36
CA PHE A 234 1.44 -24.51 -10.05
C PHE A 234 1.53 -23.41 -11.08
N ARG A 235 0.46 -23.23 -11.87
CA ARG A 235 0.37 -22.17 -12.86
C ARG A 235 0.58 -20.79 -12.23
N GLY A 236 -0.16 -20.47 -11.15
CA GLY A 236 0.01 -19.22 -10.40
C GLY A 236 1.43 -19.04 -9.83
N TYR A 237 1.96 -20.07 -9.18
CA TYR A 237 3.33 -20.04 -8.65
C TYR A 237 4.39 -19.79 -9.74
N LEU A 238 4.29 -20.48 -10.88
CA LEU A 238 5.22 -20.32 -12.00
C LEU A 238 5.15 -18.91 -12.60
N ARG A 239 3.99 -18.28 -12.63
CA ARG A 239 3.87 -16.86 -13.02
C ARG A 239 4.54 -15.94 -12.01
N ASP A 240 4.35 -16.14 -10.72
CA ASP A 240 5.01 -15.30 -9.71
C ASP A 240 6.54 -15.46 -9.75
N GLN A 241 7.04 -16.63 -10.14
CA GLN A 241 8.46 -16.87 -10.40
C GLN A 241 8.99 -16.10 -11.62
N LEU A 242 8.15 -15.73 -12.61
CA LEU A 242 8.58 -14.89 -13.73
C LEU A 242 9.01 -13.48 -13.28
N LEU A 243 8.50 -13.03 -12.13
CA LEU A 243 8.84 -11.74 -11.53
C LEU A 243 10.18 -11.76 -10.76
N GLU A 244 10.77 -12.94 -10.53
CA GLU A 244 12.02 -13.05 -9.77
C GLU A 244 13.27 -12.75 -10.60
N GLY A 245 13.19 -12.85 -11.93
CA GLY A 245 14.28 -12.53 -12.83
C GLY A 245 14.23 -13.31 -14.14
N ALA A 246 14.91 -12.76 -15.16
CA ALA A 246 14.91 -13.32 -16.52
C ALA A 246 15.69 -14.64 -16.63
N GLU A 247 16.58 -14.93 -15.68
CA GLU A 247 17.40 -16.15 -15.64
C GLU A 247 16.56 -17.43 -15.49
N LYS A 248 15.36 -17.33 -14.90
CA LYS A 248 14.47 -18.48 -14.67
C LYS A 248 13.48 -18.74 -15.80
N TRP A 249 13.31 -17.79 -16.72
CA TRP A 249 12.22 -17.82 -17.71
C TRP A 249 12.22 -19.06 -18.59
N ARG A 250 13.40 -19.58 -18.97
CA ARG A 250 13.50 -20.80 -19.77
C ARG A 250 13.02 -22.03 -19.00
N GLU A 251 13.46 -22.19 -17.76
CA GLU A 251 13.00 -23.29 -16.89
C GLU A 251 11.50 -23.22 -16.68
N ILE A 252 10.98 -22.02 -16.35
CA ILE A 252 9.55 -21.80 -16.13
C ILE A 252 8.74 -22.14 -17.39
N HIS A 253 9.22 -21.74 -18.57
CA HIS A 253 8.57 -22.07 -19.85
C HIS A 253 8.48 -23.58 -20.06
N THR A 254 9.58 -24.32 -19.84
CA THR A 254 9.59 -25.78 -19.92
C THR A 254 8.58 -26.41 -18.97
N ARG A 255 8.54 -25.95 -17.72
CA ARG A 255 7.56 -26.44 -16.72
C ARG A 255 6.12 -26.14 -17.10
N LEU A 256 5.84 -24.96 -17.67
CA LEU A 256 4.50 -24.62 -18.18
C LEU A 256 4.10 -25.50 -19.37
N VAL A 257 5.02 -25.81 -20.29
CA VAL A 257 4.76 -26.75 -21.40
C VAL A 257 4.35 -28.12 -20.87
N GLU A 258 5.08 -28.65 -19.90
CA GLU A 258 4.79 -29.95 -19.28
C GLU A 258 3.46 -29.93 -18.53
N LEU A 259 3.21 -28.89 -17.75
CA LEU A 259 1.96 -28.70 -17.02
C LEU A 259 0.76 -28.65 -17.97
N PHE A 260 0.85 -27.89 -19.07
CA PHE A 260 -0.23 -27.81 -20.06
C PHE A 260 -0.39 -29.04 -20.94
N ARG A 261 0.63 -29.89 -21.05
CA ARG A 261 0.50 -31.20 -21.69
C ARG A 261 -0.32 -32.14 -20.82
N GLU A 262 -0.12 -32.10 -19.51
CA GLU A 262 -0.87 -32.94 -18.56
C GLU A 262 -2.27 -32.40 -18.27
N PHE A 263 -2.43 -31.08 -18.22
CA PHE A 263 -3.70 -30.39 -17.95
C PHE A 263 -4.03 -29.39 -19.08
N PRO A 264 -4.46 -29.86 -20.26
CA PRO A 264 -4.76 -29.01 -21.40
C PRO A 264 -5.87 -27.99 -21.11
N GLU A 265 -6.77 -28.26 -20.17
CA GLU A 265 -7.85 -27.37 -19.75
C GLU A 265 -7.31 -26.03 -19.25
N LEU A 266 -6.10 -26.00 -18.66
CA LEU A 266 -5.49 -24.76 -18.16
C LEU A 266 -5.18 -23.74 -19.27
N LYS A 267 -5.14 -24.16 -20.54
CA LYS A 267 -4.96 -23.27 -21.70
C LYS A 267 -6.26 -22.62 -22.16
N THR A 268 -7.39 -23.28 -22.00
CA THR A 268 -8.68 -22.83 -22.53
C THR A 268 -9.63 -22.34 -21.45
N GLU A 269 -9.26 -22.54 -20.18
CA GLU A 269 -10.05 -22.08 -19.05
C GLU A 269 -10.22 -20.56 -19.09
N GLU A 270 -11.46 -20.09 -18.97
CA GLU A 270 -11.75 -18.69 -18.72
C GLU A 270 -11.04 -18.23 -17.44
N PRO A 271 -10.54 -16.98 -17.38
CA PRO A 271 -9.88 -16.49 -16.18
C PRO A 271 -10.77 -16.63 -14.95
N ASP A 272 -10.30 -17.33 -13.92
CA ASP A 272 -11.00 -17.38 -12.62
C ASP A 272 -11.00 -15.95 -12.06
N PRO A 273 -12.18 -15.32 -11.88
CA PRO A 273 -12.28 -13.92 -11.46
C PRO A 273 -11.63 -13.64 -10.10
N ILE A 274 -11.31 -14.67 -9.32
CA ILE A 274 -10.72 -14.56 -7.99
C ILE A 274 -9.21 -14.85 -7.99
N LEU A 275 -8.71 -15.70 -8.90
CA LEU A 275 -7.34 -16.22 -8.79
C LEU A 275 -6.32 -15.45 -9.62
N VAL A 276 -6.52 -15.23 -10.91
CA VAL A 276 -5.61 -14.46 -11.79
C VAL A 276 -6.36 -14.12 -13.09
N GLN A 277 -6.46 -12.84 -13.45
CA GLN A 277 -7.06 -12.38 -14.72
C GLN A 277 -6.08 -12.31 -15.91
N ASP A 278 -4.80 -12.66 -15.74
CA ASP A 278 -3.92 -12.79 -16.89
C ASP A 278 -4.49 -13.86 -17.85
N GLU A 279 -4.71 -13.47 -19.10
CA GLU A 279 -5.05 -14.41 -20.16
C GLU A 279 -3.83 -15.31 -20.39
N TRP A 280 -3.82 -16.48 -19.73
CA TRP A 280 -2.69 -17.42 -19.75
C TRP A 280 -2.18 -17.78 -21.14
N PRO A 281 -3.03 -17.96 -22.17
CA PRO A 281 -2.56 -18.12 -23.54
C PRO A 281 -1.67 -16.97 -23.97
N GLU A 282 -2.05 -15.73 -23.67
CA GLU A 282 -1.27 -14.57 -24.02
C GLU A 282 0.04 -14.49 -23.24
N LEU A 283 0.02 -14.74 -21.93
CA LEU A 283 1.22 -14.73 -21.11
C LEU A 283 2.23 -15.80 -21.56
N PHE A 284 1.74 -17.02 -21.85
CA PHE A 284 2.59 -18.10 -22.34
C PHE A 284 3.18 -17.79 -23.73
N ASN A 285 2.37 -17.21 -24.63
CA ASN A 285 2.83 -16.76 -25.94
C ASN A 285 3.86 -15.62 -25.82
N ALA A 286 3.65 -14.69 -24.89
CA ALA A 286 4.56 -13.60 -24.57
C ALA A 286 5.90 -14.11 -24.03
N LEU A 287 5.88 -15.08 -23.10
CA LEU A 287 7.08 -15.74 -22.59
C LEU A 287 7.84 -16.46 -23.72
N THR A 288 7.11 -17.17 -24.59
CA THR A 288 7.70 -17.83 -25.77
C THR A 288 8.36 -16.82 -26.70
N ALA A 289 7.68 -15.70 -27.00
CA ALA A 289 8.23 -14.62 -27.82
C ALA A 289 9.50 -14.02 -27.20
N THR A 290 9.55 -13.93 -25.86
CA THR A 290 10.70 -13.42 -25.11
C THR A 290 11.91 -14.33 -25.25
N LEU A 291 11.72 -15.63 -25.08
CA LEU A 291 12.81 -16.62 -25.18
C LEU A 291 13.36 -16.78 -26.60
N ASN A 292 12.54 -16.48 -27.62
CA ASN A 292 12.92 -16.57 -29.03
C ASN A 292 13.46 -15.25 -29.61
N ALA A 293 13.38 -14.16 -28.86
CA ALA A 293 13.82 -12.85 -29.33
C ALA A 293 15.34 -12.79 -29.51
N LYS A 294 15.78 -12.09 -30.55
CA LYS A 294 17.21 -11.79 -30.73
C LYS A 294 17.64 -10.74 -29.68
N PRO A 295 18.86 -10.82 -29.16
CA PRO A 295 19.39 -9.76 -28.31
C PRO A 295 19.35 -8.41 -29.04
N PRO A 296 18.90 -7.32 -28.39
CA PRO A 296 18.91 -6.00 -28.99
C PRO A 296 20.34 -5.47 -29.16
N ALA A 297 20.51 -4.49 -30.05
CA ALA A 297 21.80 -3.80 -30.20
C ALA A 297 22.21 -3.11 -28.87
N PRO A 298 23.46 -3.27 -28.40
CA PRO A 298 23.91 -2.64 -27.16
C PRO A 298 23.71 -1.12 -27.17
N GLY A 299 23.09 -0.57 -26.14
CA GLY A 299 22.82 0.85 -26.02
C GLY A 299 21.65 1.36 -26.89
N SER A 300 20.93 0.50 -27.61
CA SER A 300 19.65 0.90 -28.23
C SER A 300 18.59 1.20 -27.17
N VAL A 301 17.55 1.94 -27.53
CA VAL A 301 16.41 2.17 -26.63
C VAL A 301 15.78 0.85 -26.19
N GLU A 302 15.62 -0.11 -27.11
CA GLU A 302 15.16 -1.46 -26.78
C GLU A 302 16.04 -2.14 -25.73
N SER A 303 17.37 -2.06 -25.86
CA SER A 303 18.28 -2.65 -24.88
C SER A 303 18.14 -2.02 -23.48
N LEU A 304 17.88 -0.71 -23.42
CA LEU A 304 17.65 0.00 -22.16
C LEU A 304 16.28 -0.34 -21.55
N VAL A 305 15.23 -0.46 -22.37
CA VAL A 305 13.90 -0.90 -21.94
C VAL A 305 14.00 -2.31 -21.35
N LEU A 306 14.69 -3.24 -22.04
CA LEU A 306 14.89 -4.60 -21.54
C LEU A 306 15.77 -4.65 -20.29
N ALA A 307 16.81 -3.83 -20.20
CA ALA A 307 17.66 -3.75 -19.02
C ALA A 307 16.88 -3.30 -17.77
N PHE A 308 15.87 -2.43 -17.93
CA PHE A 308 14.95 -2.08 -16.85
C PHE A 308 13.90 -3.18 -16.62
N ALA A 309 13.27 -3.68 -17.69
CA ALA A 309 12.25 -4.71 -17.66
C ALA A 309 12.69 -5.99 -16.96
N ASN A 310 13.97 -6.37 -17.07
CA ASN A 310 14.49 -7.59 -16.48
C ASN A 310 14.85 -7.44 -14.99
N ARG A 311 14.68 -6.25 -14.39
CA ARG A 311 14.95 -6.01 -12.97
C ARG A 311 13.65 -6.12 -12.16
N PRO A 312 13.50 -7.17 -11.33
CA PRO A 312 12.28 -7.45 -10.56
C PRO A 312 11.65 -6.21 -9.90
N SER A 313 10.38 -5.95 -10.20
CA SER A 313 9.51 -5.04 -9.44
C SER A 313 8.22 -5.72 -9.10
N ARG A 314 7.88 -5.74 -7.81
CA ARG A 314 6.49 -5.91 -7.40
C ARG A 314 5.93 -4.52 -7.09
N GLY A 315 4.91 -4.12 -7.82
CA GLY A 315 4.27 -2.81 -7.65
C GLY A 315 4.74 -1.74 -8.63
N TYR A 316 3.82 -0.80 -8.82
CA TYR A 316 3.89 0.28 -9.80
C TYR A 316 4.65 1.48 -9.22
N ASP A 317 5.98 1.44 -9.24
CA ASP A 317 6.81 2.66 -9.08
C ASP A 317 7.51 2.97 -10.41
N PHE A 318 6.85 3.81 -11.19
CA PHE A 318 7.32 4.26 -12.50
C PHE A 318 7.90 5.68 -12.51
N GLU A 319 8.20 6.23 -11.34
CA GLU A 319 8.83 7.55 -11.28
C GLU A 319 10.28 7.46 -11.75
N ILE A 320 10.57 7.93 -12.97
CA ILE A 320 11.87 7.77 -13.66
C ILE A 320 13.03 8.35 -12.85
N PHE A 321 12.78 9.48 -12.17
CA PHE A 321 13.78 10.26 -11.44
C PHE A 321 13.62 10.19 -9.92
N SER A 322 12.78 9.29 -9.38
CA SER A 322 12.62 9.22 -7.92
C SER A 322 13.78 8.54 -7.21
N ASP A 323 13.88 8.88 -5.93
CA ASP A 323 14.81 8.48 -4.86
C ASP A 323 16.17 7.88 -5.31
N PRO A 324 17.31 8.56 -5.05
CA PRO A 324 18.64 7.97 -5.26
C PRO A 324 18.87 6.65 -4.51
N THR A 325 18.11 6.34 -3.45
CA THR A 325 18.21 5.05 -2.76
C THR A 325 17.70 3.87 -3.58
N SER A 326 16.90 4.11 -4.63
CA SER A 326 16.50 3.09 -5.60
C SER A 326 17.68 2.54 -6.43
N GLY A 327 18.87 3.13 -6.26
CA GLY A 327 20.12 2.68 -6.82
C GLY A 327 20.19 2.80 -8.35
N ASP A 328 21.08 1.99 -8.94
CA ASP A 328 21.25 1.93 -10.40
C ASP A 328 20.04 1.34 -11.14
N ARG A 329 19.00 0.89 -10.42
CA ARG A 329 17.84 0.19 -10.99
C ARG A 329 17.13 0.99 -12.09
N LYS A 330 16.91 2.28 -11.85
CA LYS A 330 16.21 3.18 -12.78
C LYS A 330 17.14 3.89 -13.79
N LYS A 331 18.45 3.60 -13.75
CA LYS A 331 19.44 4.20 -14.67
C LYS A 331 19.05 4.05 -16.15
N PRO A 332 18.60 2.87 -16.65
CA PRO A 332 18.21 2.74 -18.05
C PRO A 332 17.04 3.66 -18.43
N LEU A 333 16.06 3.85 -17.54
CA LEU A 333 14.94 4.76 -17.79
C LEU A 333 15.38 6.22 -17.84
N ARG A 334 16.28 6.63 -16.94
CA ARG A 334 16.87 7.97 -16.95
C ARG A 334 17.64 8.21 -18.26
N GLU A 335 18.41 7.23 -18.72
CA GLU A 335 19.12 7.31 -20.01
C GLU A 335 18.16 7.45 -21.19
N ILE A 336 17.06 6.69 -21.23
CA ILE A 336 16.00 6.86 -22.24
C ILE A 336 15.41 8.27 -22.15
N ALA A 337 15.07 8.73 -20.95
CA ALA A 337 14.45 10.04 -20.76
C ALA A 337 15.35 11.21 -21.18
N LEU A 338 16.66 11.10 -20.94
CA LEU A 338 17.62 12.12 -21.35
C LEU A 338 17.91 12.13 -22.86
N ARG A 339 17.61 11.05 -23.59
CA ARG A 339 17.56 11.09 -25.08
C ARG A 339 16.39 11.94 -25.58
N GLY A 340 15.32 12.08 -24.79
CA GLY A 340 14.12 12.86 -25.11
C GLY A 340 13.53 12.48 -26.46
N PHE A 341 13.40 13.45 -27.38
CA PHE A 341 12.83 13.23 -28.72
C PHE A 341 13.55 12.13 -29.52
N GLY A 342 14.86 11.95 -29.28
CA GLY A 342 15.64 10.90 -29.95
C GLY A 342 15.22 9.47 -29.58
N ALA A 343 14.53 9.25 -28.45
CA ALA A 343 14.06 7.91 -28.06
C ALA A 343 12.65 7.58 -28.57
N ILE A 344 11.88 8.58 -28.99
CA ILE A 344 10.45 8.42 -29.32
C ILE A 344 10.22 7.42 -30.46
N PRO A 345 10.92 7.48 -31.62
CA PRO A 345 10.70 6.55 -32.72
C PRO A 345 10.88 5.09 -32.30
N ASP A 346 11.93 4.80 -31.52
CA ASP A 346 12.23 3.46 -31.05
C ASP A 346 11.19 2.96 -30.06
N LEU A 347 10.73 3.81 -29.13
CA LEU A 347 9.66 3.44 -28.20
C LEU A 347 8.33 3.16 -28.92
N ILE A 348 8.02 3.92 -29.98
CA ILE A 348 6.84 3.67 -30.82
C ILE A 348 6.95 2.32 -31.54
N ALA A 349 8.16 1.96 -32.02
CA ALA A 349 8.41 0.67 -32.66
C ALA A 349 8.18 -0.51 -31.69
N LEU A 350 8.37 -0.29 -30.38
CA LEU A 350 8.18 -1.29 -29.34
C LEU A 350 6.72 -1.43 -28.86
N LEU A 351 5.78 -0.57 -29.26
CA LEU A 351 4.41 -0.62 -28.71
C LEU A 351 3.66 -1.94 -28.96
N GLY A 352 3.97 -2.63 -30.06
CA GLY A 352 3.42 -3.96 -30.37
C GLY A 352 4.21 -5.13 -29.77
N ASP A 353 5.26 -4.85 -29.00
CA ASP A 353 6.16 -5.86 -28.48
C ASP A 353 5.50 -6.66 -27.36
N ARG A 354 5.32 -7.96 -27.63
CA ARG A 354 4.63 -8.89 -26.73
C ARG A 354 5.53 -9.53 -25.70
N ARG A 355 6.84 -9.26 -25.68
CA ARG A 355 7.75 -9.87 -24.71
C ARG A 355 7.34 -9.49 -23.28
N ILE A 356 7.50 -10.43 -22.34
CA ILE A 356 7.22 -10.19 -20.93
C ILE A 356 8.34 -9.37 -20.27
N THR A 357 8.03 -8.80 -19.12
CA THR A 357 8.98 -8.17 -18.22
C THR A 357 8.94 -8.86 -16.86
N ALA A 358 9.90 -8.56 -15.98
CA ALA A 358 9.86 -8.94 -14.57
C ALA A 358 9.10 -7.91 -13.69
N HIS A 359 8.17 -7.16 -14.30
CA HIS A 359 7.38 -6.12 -13.65
C HIS A 359 5.91 -6.51 -13.67
N GLU A 360 5.22 -6.12 -12.61
CA GLU A 360 3.81 -6.40 -12.41
C GLU A 360 3.04 -5.09 -12.19
N SER A 361 1.88 -4.95 -12.83
CA SER A 361 0.95 -3.86 -12.56
C SER A 361 0.33 -4.02 -11.18
N GLY A 362 0.10 -2.91 -10.47
CA GLY A 362 -0.64 -2.95 -9.21
C GLY A 362 -2.08 -3.39 -9.47
N GLY A 363 -2.59 -4.36 -8.70
CA GLY A 363 -4.01 -4.69 -8.71
C GLY A 363 -4.82 -3.61 -7.98
N ILE A 364 -5.78 -2.98 -8.67
CA ILE A 364 -6.67 -1.94 -8.11
C ILE A 364 -8.12 -2.41 -8.28
N ASN A 365 -8.98 -2.23 -7.26
CA ASN A 365 -10.43 -2.44 -7.36
C ASN A 365 -10.85 -3.76 -8.03
N HIS A 366 -10.33 -4.89 -7.53
CA HIS A 366 -10.59 -6.25 -8.07
C HIS A 366 -9.91 -6.58 -9.40
N VAL A 367 -9.19 -5.65 -10.02
CA VAL A 367 -8.32 -5.98 -11.17
C VAL A 367 -7.12 -6.75 -10.64
N CYS A 368 -6.90 -7.97 -11.14
CA CYS A 368 -5.73 -8.73 -10.76
C CYS A 368 -4.46 -8.05 -11.28
N PRO A 369 -3.35 -8.10 -10.52
CA PRO A 369 -2.04 -7.75 -11.03
C PRO A 369 -1.72 -8.49 -12.33
N ARG A 370 -1.12 -7.81 -13.31
CA ARG A 370 -0.74 -8.39 -14.61
C ARG A 370 0.75 -8.21 -14.85
N ILE A 371 1.40 -9.20 -15.46
CA ILE A 371 2.79 -9.03 -15.90
C ILE A 371 2.81 -8.02 -17.05
N ILE A 372 3.59 -6.94 -16.87
CA ILE A 372 3.71 -5.88 -17.87
C ILE A 372 4.49 -6.42 -19.07
N ARG A 373 4.04 -6.10 -20.28
CA ARG A 373 4.76 -6.42 -21.54
C ARG A 373 5.67 -5.25 -21.94
N VAL A 374 6.68 -5.53 -22.76
CA VAL A 374 7.60 -4.52 -23.30
C VAL A 374 6.84 -3.40 -24.04
N GLY A 375 5.78 -3.72 -24.78
CA GLY A 375 4.94 -2.72 -25.43
C GLY A 375 4.18 -1.81 -24.47
N SER A 376 3.57 -2.36 -23.42
CA SER A 376 2.91 -1.58 -22.38
C SER A 376 3.91 -0.70 -21.62
N LEU A 377 5.08 -1.24 -21.29
CA LEU A 377 6.18 -0.50 -20.67
C LEU A 377 6.66 0.66 -21.55
N SER A 378 6.75 0.44 -22.87
CA SER A 378 7.13 1.47 -23.84
C SER A 378 6.05 2.56 -23.97
N SER A 379 4.76 2.18 -23.92
CA SER A 379 3.63 3.12 -23.86
C SER A 379 3.71 4.00 -22.63
N MET A 380 3.96 3.42 -21.45
CA MET A 380 4.15 4.16 -20.20
C MET A 380 5.31 5.16 -20.30
N LEU A 381 6.44 4.75 -20.90
CA LEU A 381 7.57 5.65 -21.13
C LEU A 381 7.21 6.78 -22.08
N LEU A 382 6.62 6.50 -23.24
CA LEU A 382 6.17 7.54 -24.17
C LEU A 382 5.27 8.55 -23.47
N TYR A 383 4.27 8.06 -22.75
CA TYR A 383 3.33 8.91 -22.03
C TYR A 383 4.03 9.87 -21.06
N ARG A 384 4.99 9.37 -20.27
CA ARG A 384 5.77 10.21 -19.35
C ARG A 384 6.72 11.17 -20.07
N LEU A 385 7.32 10.76 -21.19
CA LEU A 385 8.25 11.59 -21.96
C LEU A 385 7.58 12.69 -22.77
N VAL A 386 6.34 12.51 -23.22
CA VAL A 386 5.64 13.54 -23.99
C VAL A 386 4.85 14.50 -23.13
N GLY A 387 4.86 14.31 -21.82
CA GLY A 387 4.16 15.18 -20.91
C GLY A 387 2.71 14.79 -20.64
N GLY A 388 2.34 13.51 -20.82
CA GLY A 388 0.96 13.06 -20.90
C GLY A 388 0.10 13.31 -19.67
N GLY A 389 0.66 13.29 -18.46
CA GLY A 389 -0.16 13.35 -17.25
C GLY A 389 0.39 12.52 -16.09
N ASP A 390 -0.34 12.61 -14.98
CA ASP A 390 -0.52 11.51 -14.03
C ASP A 390 -1.72 10.62 -14.37
N VAL A 391 -2.39 10.87 -15.50
CA VAL A 391 -3.43 9.98 -16.00
C VAL A 391 -2.77 8.71 -16.51
N ASP A 392 -3.39 7.57 -16.23
CA ASP A 392 -2.88 6.29 -16.70
C ASP A 392 -2.89 6.25 -18.24
N PRO A 393 -1.83 5.70 -18.87
CA PRO A 393 -1.87 5.46 -20.30
C PRO A 393 -3.03 4.51 -20.62
N PRO A 394 -3.58 4.56 -21.84
CA PRO A 394 -4.59 3.59 -22.25
C PRO A 394 -4.04 2.16 -22.13
N ASP A 395 -4.90 1.23 -21.71
CA ASP A 395 -4.54 -0.19 -21.51
C ASP A 395 -3.92 -0.79 -22.78
N GLU A 396 -4.45 -0.41 -23.95
CA GLU A 396 -3.92 -0.78 -25.25
C GLU A 396 -3.31 0.44 -25.95
N PRO A 397 -1.99 0.46 -26.19
CA PRO A 397 -1.39 1.54 -26.95
C PRO A 397 -1.82 1.46 -28.42
N ASP A 398 -2.21 2.59 -29.01
CA ASP A 398 -2.42 2.72 -30.45
C ASP A 398 -1.12 3.22 -31.12
N PRO A 399 -0.36 2.34 -31.80
CA PRO A 399 0.89 2.74 -32.44
C PRO A 399 0.68 3.74 -33.58
N GLN A 400 -0.50 3.73 -34.24
CA GLN A 400 -0.81 4.66 -35.31
C GLN A 400 -1.06 6.07 -34.76
N ALA A 401 -1.81 6.20 -33.67
CA ALA A 401 -1.98 7.47 -32.97
C ALA A 401 -0.63 8.05 -32.51
N TRP A 402 0.24 7.23 -31.95
CA TRP A 402 1.58 7.66 -31.54
C TRP A 402 2.47 8.10 -32.71
N ARG A 403 2.44 7.38 -33.84
CA ARG A 403 3.15 7.81 -35.06
C ARG A 403 2.61 9.14 -35.59
N ALA A 404 1.30 9.30 -35.66
CA ALA A 404 0.68 10.55 -36.10
C ALA A 404 1.04 11.72 -35.18
N TRP A 405 1.02 11.48 -33.85
CA TRP A 405 1.51 12.45 -32.87
C TRP A 405 2.99 12.79 -33.12
N TRP A 406 3.84 11.79 -33.33
CA TRP A 406 5.27 12.04 -33.55
C TRP A 406 5.53 12.85 -34.82
N GLU A 407 4.89 12.50 -35.96
CA GLU A 407 5.05 13.26 -37.20
C GLU A 407 4.61 14.73 -37.06
N LYS A 408 3.60 15.01 -36.23
CA LYS A 408 3.18 16.38 -35.91
C LYS A 408 4.19 17.14 -35.04
N ASN A 409 4.90 16.46 -34.14
CA ASN A 409 5.73 17.10 -33.12
C ASN A 409 7.24 17.04 -33.40
N ARG A 410 7.72 16.14 -34.27
CA ARG A 410 9.15 15.91 -34.55
C ARG A 410 9.90 17.12 -35.10
N GLY A 411 9.20 18.08 -35.70
CA GLY A 411 9.77 19.33 -36.21
C GLY A 411 9.85 20.46 -35.18
N GLN A 412 9.32 20.26 -33.97
CA GLN A 412 9.38 21.27 -32.91
C GLN A 412 10.75 21.29 -32.24
N ASP A 413 11.13 22.45 -31.74
CA ASP A 413 12.31 22.58 -30.88
C ASP A 413 12.07 21.85 -29.55
N GLU A 414 12.89 20.84 -29.27
CA GLU A 414 12.73 19.95 -28.12
C GLU A 414 12.75 20.70 -26.78
N ARG A 415 13.64 21.69 -26.63
CA ARG A 415 13.72 22.52 -25.42
C ARG A 415 12.42 23.29 -25.19
N ARG A 416 11.92 23.99 -26.22
CA ARG A 416 10.64 24.72 -26.15
C ARG A 416 9.47 23.79 -25.86
N TYR A 417 9.46 22.59 -26.45
CA TYR A 417 8.42 21.59 -26.18
C TYR A 417 8.35 21.25 -24.69
N TYR A 418 9.49 20.88 -24.09
CA TYR A 418 9.54 20.51 -22.69
C TYR A 418 9.25 21.68 -21.74
N VAL A 419 9.80 22.87 -22.01
CA VAL A 419 9.51 24.07 -21.21
C VAL A 419 8.01 24.41 -21.24
N ALA A 420 7.34 24.25 -22.38
CA ALA A 420 5.90 24.46 -22.48
C ALA A 420 5.08 23.36 -21.77
N GLY A 421 5.57 22.12 -21.80
CA GLY A 421 4.89 20.94 -21.25
C GLY A 421 5.16 20.63 -19.78
N VAL A 422 5.97 21.44 -19.08
CA VAL A 422 6.33 21.16 -17.66
C VAL A 422 5.17 21.35 -16.68
N PHE A 423 4.13 22.10 -17.07
CA PHE A 423 2.98 22.38 -16.20
C PHE A 423 1.68 21.84 -16.80
N TYR A 424 0.93 21.10 -16.00
CA TYR A 424 -0.48 20.83 -16.29
C TYR A 424 -1.31 22.03 -15.87
N ARG A 425 -2.21 22.47 -16.75
CA ARG A 425 -3.03 23.65 -16.51
C ARG A 425 -4.51 23.28 -16.53
N ASN A 426 -5.25 23.79 -15.55
CA ASN A 426 -6.70 23.88 -15.62
C ASN A 426 -7.06 25.32 -15.97
N GLU A 427 -7.70 25.51 -17.12
CA GLU A 427 -7.95 26.82 -17.73
C GLU A 427 -6.65 27.62 -17.92
N LYS A 428 -6.36 28.57 -17.01
CA LYS A 428 -5.16 29.42 -17.04
C LYS A 428 -4.23 29.16 -15.86
N GLN A 429 -4.66 28.41 -14.85
CA GLN A 429 -3.88 28.15 -13.65
C GLN A 429 -3.08 26.86 -13.77
N ILE A 430 -1.87 26.85 -13.21
CA ILE A 430 -1.08 25.63 -13.08
C ILE A 430 -1.73 24.78 -11.98
N ALA A 431 -2.14 23.57 -12.35
CA ALA A 431 -2.74 22.59 -11.46
C ALA A 431 -1.69 21.66 -10.85
N SER A 432 -0.67 21.27 -11.61
CA SER A 432 0.42 20.41 -11.14
C SER A 432 1.67 20.52 -12.03
N VAL A 433 2.79 20.01 -11.53
CA VAL A 433 4.07 19.91 -12.23
C VAL A 433 4.22 18.54 -12.87
N ASN A 434 4.68 18.47 -14.11
CA ASN A 434 5.17 17.23 -14.70
C ASN A 434 6.59 16.96 -14.20
N ASN A 435 6.71 16.07 -13.21
CA ASN A 435 7.98 15.74 -12.58
C ASN A 435 9.02 15.19 -13.56
N THR A 436 8.62 14.33 -14.49
CA THR A 436 9.54 13.75 -15.50
C THR A 436 10.11 14.85 -16.39
N VAL A 437 9.25 15.73 -16.91
CA VAL A 437 9.66 16.84 -17.77
C VAL A 437 10.53 17.84 -17.01
N ALA A 438 10.17 18.19 -15.78
CA ALA A 438 10.98 19.08 -14.93
C ALA A 438 12.40 18.52 -14.73
N ASN A 439 12.53 17.20 -14.50
CA ASN A 439 13.83 16.55 -14.36
C ASN A 439 14.62 16.46 -15.69
N ILE A 440 13.95 16.24 -16.83
CA ILE A 440 14.61 16.33 -18.14
C ILE A 440 15.20 17.74 -18.35
N ILE A 441 14.42 18.79 -18.04
CA ILE A 441 14.88 20.18 -18.11
C ILE A 441 16.06 20.40 -17.16
N ALA A 442 15.98 19.91 -15.91
CA ALA A 442 17.05 20.05 -14.92
C ALA A 442 18.40 19.47 -15.38
N GLN A 443 18.38 18.45 -16.23
CA GLN A 443 19.59 17.79 -16.74
C GLN A 443 20.05 18.35 -18.09
N LYS A 444 19.14 18.69 -19.01
CA LYS A 444 19.46 19.14 -20.38
C LYS A 444 19.52 20.66 -20.52
N TRP A 445 18.61 21.39 -19.88
CA TRP A 445 18.47 22.85 -19.96
C TRP A 445 18.24 23.47 -18.58
N PRO A 446 19.17 23.25 -17.63
CA PRO A 446 19.00 23.65 -16.24
C PRO A 446 18.70 25.15 -16.04
N THR A 447 19.18 26.00 -16.96
CA THR A 447 18.99 27.46 -16.92
C THR A 447 17.54 27.91 -17.11
N ASP A 448 16.64 27.05 -17.58
CA ASP A 448 15.20 27.38 -17.71
C ASP A 448 14.43 27.26 -16.38
N LEU A 449 14.97 26.53 -15.40
CA LEU A 449 14.25 26.25 -14.15
C LEU A 449 13.95 27.49 -13.29
N PRO A 450 14.83 28.50 -13.16
CA PRO A 450 14.52 29.72 -12.41
C PRO A 450 13.26 30.44 -12.93
N ASP A 451 13.13 30.59 -14.25
CA ASP A 451 11.96 31.23 -14.87
C ASP A 451 10.70 30.38 -14.68
N LEU A 452 10.82 29.05 -14.75
CA LEU A 452 9.71 28.14 -14.44
C LEU A 452 9.25 28.26 -12.99
N CYS A 453 10.15 28.47 -12.02
CA CYS A 453 9.77 28.72 -10.62
C CYS A 453 8.98 30.04 -10.47
N VAL A 454 9.38 31.08 -11.20
CA VAL A 454 8.64 32.36 -11.24
C VAL A 454 7.26 32.15 -11.87
N GLN A 455 7.19 31.41 -12.99
CA GLN A 455 5.93 31.09 -13.65
C GLN A 455 4.99 30.29 -12.74
N PHE A 456 5.49 29.26 -12.05
CA PHE A 456 4.71 28.49 -11.09
C PHE A 456 4.14 29.41 -10.01
N THR A 457 4.99 30.20 -9.37
CA THR A 457 4.57 31.12 -8.32
C THR A 457 3.47 32.08 -8.76
N THR A 458 3.53 32.54 -10.01
CA THR A 458 2.61 33.56 -10.54
C THR A 458 1.27 32.97 -10.97
N HIS A 459 1.26 31.71 -11.43
CA HIS A 459 0.09 31.13 -12.09
C HIS A 459 -0.45 29.86 -11.41
N ALA A 460 0.18 29.34 -10.36
CA ALA A 460 -0.29 28.16 -9.65
C ALA A 460 -1.60 28.40 -8.91
N GLY A 461 -2.51 27.43 -9.01
CA GLY A 461 -3.65 27.32 -8.11
C GLY A 461 -3.20 26.99 -6.68
N PRO A 462 -4.06 27.19 -5.67
CA PRO A 462 -3.72 26.96 -4.27
C PRO A 462 -3.42 25.50 -3.92
N ASP A 463 -3.93 24.57 -4.73
CA ASP A 463 -3.77 23.12 -4.54
C ASP A 463 -2.62 22.52 -5.36
N ALA A 464 -1.89 23.34 -6.13
CA ALA A 464 -0.80 22.86 -6.96
C ALA A 464 0.45 22.54 -6.11
N ASP A 465 1.08 21.38 -6.30
CA ASP A 465 2.28 21.03 -5.55
C ASP A 465 3.56 21.43 -6.30
N PRO A 466 4.39 22.35 -5.77
CA PRO A 466 5.68 22.71 -6.39
C PRO A 466 6.79 21.69 -6.14
N PHE A 467 6.56 20.63 -5.33
CA PHE A 467 7.60 19.71 -4.88
C PHE A 467 8.43 19.13 -6.04
N GLY A 468 7.78 18.70 -7.13
CA GLY A 468 8.44 18.17 -8.31
C GLY A 468 9.42 19.14 -8.97
N LEU A 469 9.01 20.41 -9.12
CA LEU A 469 9.86 21.46 -9.69
C LEU A 469 11.01 21.83 -8.75
N ALA A 470 10.72 21.92 -7.44
CA ALA A 470 11.73 22.21 -6.43
C ALA A 470 12.78 21.10 -6.33
N SER A 471 12.36 19.83 -6.39
CA SER A 471 13.27 18.68 -6.39
C SER A 471 14.14 18.66 -7.64
N ALA A 472 13.54 18.88 -8.82
CA ALA A 472 14.29 18.98 -10.08
C ALA A 472 15.34 20.10 -10.04
N LEU A 473 14.98 21.28 -9.50
CA LEU A 473 15.93 22.38 -9.29
C LEU A 473 17.03 22.04 -8.29
N ALA A 474 16.70 21.32 -7.21
CA ALA A 474 17.71 20.87 -6.25
C ALA A 474 18.71 19.89 -6.87
N GLU A 475 18.33 19.12 -7.90
CA GLU A 475 19.19 18.15 -8.58
C GLU A 475 19.74 18.64 -9.93
N ALA A 476 19.41 19.88 -10.32
CA ALA A 476 19.80 20.44 -11.61
C ALA A 476 21.31 20.60 -11.76
N ARG A 477 21.79 20.56 -13.01
CA ARG A 477 23.18 20.85 -13.38
C ARG A 477 23.51 22.34 -13.36
N LEU A 478 23.11 23.04 -12.29
CA LEU A 478 23.45 24.43 -11.98
C LEU A 478 24.47 24.51 -10.84
N PRO A 479 25.26 25.58 -10.76
CA PRO A 479 26.05 25.89 -9.57
C PRO A 479 25.20 25.82 -8.30
N LYS A 480 25.75 25.23 -7.22
CA LYS A 480 25.00 25.08 -5.95
C LYS A 480 24.44 26.42 -5.46
N ALA A 481 25.23 27.49 -5.51
CA ALA A 481 24.82 28.81 -5.06
C ALA A 481 23.58 29.33 -5.81
N GLU A 482 23.49 29.08 -7.12
CA GLU A 482 22.35 29.48 -7.95
C GLU A 482 21.09 28.66 -7.62
N ARG A 483 21.23 27.35 -7.43
CA ARG A 483 20.12 26.48 -6.98
C ARG A 483 19.58 26.92 -5.62
N VAL A 484 20.48 27.17 -4.66
CA VAL A 484 20.13 27.63 -3.31
C VAL A 484 19.42 28.98 -3.36
N ALA A 485 19.95 29.96 -4.12
CA ALA A 485 19.33 31.28 -4.27
C ALA A 485 17.93 31.19 -4.90
N THR A 486 17.78 30.38 -5.96
CA THR A 486 16.51 30.20 -6.67
C THR A 486 15.47 29.50 -5.79
N LEU A 487 15.85 28.41 -5.11
CA LEU A 487 14.97 27.71 -4.17
C LEU A 487 14.58 28.59 -2.98
N ALA A 488 15.49 29.39 -2.44
CA ALA A 488 15.19 30.32 -1.37
C ALA A 488 14.22 31.43 -1.82
N ALA A 489 14.37 31.94 -3.04
CA ALA A 489 13.41 32.88 -3.62
C ALA A 489 12.04 32.23 -3.84
N PHE A 490 12.02 30.98 -4.31
CA PHE A 490 10.79 30.22 -4.56
C PHE A 490 10.05 29.89 -3.25
N ALA A 491 10.77 29.47 -2.20
CA ALA A 491 10.24 29.16 -0.88
C ALA A 491 9.67 30.37 -0.12
N ARG A 492 9.90 31.60 -0.59
CA ARG A 492 9.33 32.82 -0.01
C ARG A 492 7.97 33.21 -0.61
N ARG A 493 7.53 32.56 -1.68
CA ARG A 493 6.34 32.96 -2.45
C ARG A 493 5.28 31.84 -2.47
N GLY A 494 4.07 32.17 -2.91
CA GLY A 494 2.95 31.23 -2.96
C GLY A 494 2.25 31.01 -1.62
N THR A 495 1.39 29.99 -1.57
CA THR A 495 0.68 29.55 -0.36
C THR A 495 1.65 28.98 0.66
N PHE A 496 1.19 28.78 1.90
CA PHE A 496 2.02 28.17 2.94
C PHE A 496 2.48 26.76 2.54
N GLU A 497 1.57 25.98 1.95
CA GLU A 497 1.78 24.63 1.47
C GLU A 497 2.86 24.60 0.37
N HIS A 498 2.79 25.53 -0.58
CA HIS A 498 3.83 25.67 -1.62
C HIS A 498 5.20 25.92 -0.99
N ARG A 499 5.29 26.87 -0.05
CA ARG A 499 6.56 27.22 0.62
C ARG A 499 7.14 26.01 1.35
N MET A 500 6.30 25.21 2.01
CA MET A 500 6.76 24.01 2.72
C MET A 500 7.31 22.93 1.79
N SER A 501 6.63 22.68 0.66
CA SER A 501 7.13 21.76 -0.35
C SER A 501 8.50 22.19 -0.88
N VAL A 502 8.71 23.47 -1.17
CA VAL A 502 10.00 24.00 -1.66
C VAL A 502 11.07 23.96 -0.56
N LEU A 503 10.74 24.29 0.68
CA LEU A 503 11.68 24.25 1.81
C LEU A 503 12.25 22.86 2.06
N ARG A 504 11.50 21.79 1.80
CA ARG A 504 12.03 20.43 1.90
C ARG A 504 13.18 20.18 0.92
N ALA A 505 13.04 20.65 -0.32
CA ALA A 505 14.11 20.55 -1.32
C ALA A 505 15.30 21.44 -0.95
N LEU A 506 15.04 22.67 -0.47
CA LEU A 506 16.10 23.57 -0.01
C LEU A 506 16.86 23.00 1.20
N ALA A 507 16.17 22.41 2.18
CA ALA A 507 16.79 21.83 3.36
C ALA A 507 17.76 20.69 3.03
N LYS A 508 17.44 19.86 2.03
CA LYS A 508 18.36 18.82 1.53
C LYS A 508 19.62 19.41 0.88
N LEU A 509 19.51 20.59 0.28
CA LEU A 509 20.61 21.22 -0.45
C LEU A 509 21.48 22.13 0.43
N ASP A 510 20.85 22.91 1.31
CA ASP A 510 21.45 23.91 2.18
C ASP A 510 20.59 24.16 3.43
N ALA A 511 20.96 23.50 4.53
CA ALA A 511 20.27 23.55 5.81
C ALA A 511 20.19 24.96 6.41
N GLU A 512 21.29 25.73 6.33
CA GLU A 512 21.37 27.08 6.90
C GLU A 512 20.44 28.04 6.15
N LYS A 513 20.46 28.02 4.82
CA LYS A 513 19.55 28.84 4.03
C LYS A 513 18.09 28.42 4.23
N ALA A 514 17.81 27.11 4.36
CA ALA A 514 16.48 26.63 4.67
C ALA A 514 16.00 27.16 6.03
N ALA A 515 16.85 27.11 7.06
CA ALA A 515 16.54 27.64 8.39
C ALA A 515 16.27 29.15 8.35
N GLU A 516 17.10 29.93 7.64
CA GLU A 516 16.91 31.37 7.42
C GLU A 516 15.52 31.69 6.85
N VAL A 517 15.07 30.92 5.85
CA VAL A 517 13.76 31.13 5.21
C VAL A 517 12.60 30.59 6.06
N ALA A 518 12.80 29.48 6.76
CA ALA A 518 11.77 28.78 7.53
C ALA A 518 11.42 29.48 8.85
N ILE A 519 12.40 30.09 9.54
CA ILE A 519 12.20 30.70 10.86
C ILE A 519 11.12 31.81 10.85
N PRO A 520 11.13 32.79 9.92
CA PRO A 520 10.07 33.80 9.86
C PRO A 520 8.69 33.20 9.53
N LEU A 521 8.64 32.09 8.81
CA LEU A 521 7.36 31.42 8.48
C LEU A 521 6.75 30.74 9.70
N LEU A 522 7.56 30.20 10.62
CA LEU A 522 7.09 29.65 11.88
C LEU A 522 6.34 30.69 12.74
N ASP A 523 6.71 31.96 12.65
CA ASP A 523 6.03 33.06 13.35
C ASP A 523 4.63 33.36 12.80
N THR A 524 4.32 32.89 11.59
CA THR A 524 3.01 33.11 10.96
C THR A 524 1.99 32.03 11.29
N ILE A 525 2.40 30.98 12.00
CA ILE A 525 1.53 29.84 12.31
C ILE A 525 0.69 30.17 13.55
N PRO A 526 -0.65 30.15 13.47
CA PRO A 526 -1.50 30.30 14.65
C PRO A 526 -1.22 29.18 15.65
N ASN A 527 -1.05 29.56 16.92
CA ASN A 527 -0.75 28.65 18.02
C ASN A 527 -1.95 28.41 18.95
N ASP A 528 -3.04 29.16 18.78
CA ASP A 528 -4.17 29.23 19.71
C ASP A 528 -5.37 28.35 19.32
N THR A 529 -5.39 27.80 18.11
CA THR A 529 -6.55 27.11 17.56
C THR A 529 -6.17 25.76 16.95
N PHE A 530 -6.89 24.71 17.33
CA PHE A 530 -6.81 23.42 16.66
C PHE A 530 -7.90 23.33 15.60
N SER A 531 -7.52 23.43 14.34
CA SER A 531 -8.40 23.17 13.20
C SER A 531 -7.75 22.17 12.25
N GLY A 532 -8.55 21.44 11.48
CA GLY A 532 -8.05 20.57 10.42
C GLY A 532 -7.14 21.32 9.43
N TYR A 533 -7.39 22.62 9.23
CA TYR A 533 -6.53 23.51 8.47
C TYR A 533 -5.16 23.72 9.11
N ILE A 534 -5.09 23.98 10.42
CA ILE A 534 -3.81 24.20 11.12
C ILE A 534 -2.98 22.91 11.22
N ARG A 535 -3.62 21.74 11.35
CA ARG A 535 -2.94 20.45 11.26
C ARG A 535 -2.19 20.26 9.94
N ARG A 536 -2.79 20.69 8.81
CA ARG A 536 -2.14 20.65 7.49
C ARG A 536 -0.89 21.53 7.43
N LYS A 537 -0.71 22.49 8.34
CA LYS A 537 0.47 23.37 8.40
C LYS A 537 1.64 22.81 9.23
N PHE A 538 1.38 22.15 10.35
CA PHE A 538 2.45 21.66 11.24
C PHE A 538 3.16 20.43 10.70
N VAL A 539 2.41 19.47 10.12
CA VAL A 539 2.99 18.22 9.64
C VAL A 539 4.06 18.45 8.57
N PRO A 540 3.86 19.34 7.57
CA PRO A 540 4.92 19.65 6.61
C PRO A 540 6.15 20.31 7.21
N PHE A 541 5.96 21.18 8.23
CA PHE A 541 7.04 21.87 8.91
C PHE A 541 7.95 20.92 9.67
N ARG A 542 7.37 19.93 10.37
CA ARG A 542 8.13 18.87 11.04
C ARG A 542 9.17 18.24 10.11
N SER A 543 8.77 17.91 8.88
CA SER A 543 9.70 17.34 7.89
C SER A 543 10.84 18.31 7.55
N VAL A 544 10.57 19.60 7.40
CA VAL A 544 11.62 20.61 7.12
C VAL A 544 12.61 20.71 8.28
N VAL A 545 12.11 20.73 9.52
CA VAL A 545 12.96 20.81 10.73
C VAL A 545 13.88 19.58 10.83
N ILE A 546 13.35 18.38 10.58
CA ILE A 546 14.12 17.13 10.59
C ILE A 546 15.18 17.13 9.49
N ILE A 547 14.78 17.43 8.24
CA ILE A 547 15.69 17.39 7.07
C ILE A 547 16.78 18.46 7.17
N ALA A 548 16.44 19.68 7.58
CA ALA A 548 17.43 20.76 7.72
C ALA A 548 18.39 20.50 8.88
N ASN A 549 17.91 19.83 9.93
CA ASN A 549 18.70 19.48 11.10
C ASN A 549 19.56 20.63 11.69
N ASN A 550 18.99 21.84 11.71
CA ASN A 550 19.66 23.07 12.14
C ASN A 550 19.19 23.48 13.54
N ASP A 551 20.15 23.74 14.45
CA ASP A 551 19.86 24.03 15.86
C ASP A 551 18.99 25.28 16.07
N ALA A 552 19.21 26.35 15.30
CA ALA A 552 18.42 27.58 15.44
C ALA A 552 16.95 27.34 15.03
N LEU A 553 16.74 26.58 13.95
CA LEU A 553 15.41 26.16 13.52
C LEU A 553 14.75 25.24 14.56
N TRP A 554 15.49 24.28 15.13
CA TRP A 554 14.99 23.42 16.21
C TRP A 554 14.56 24.22 17.44
N ARG A 555 15.38 25.15 17.93
CA ARG A 555 15.04 26.02 19.07
C ARG A 555 13.80 26.86 18.80
N LYS A 556 13.68 27.39 17.57
CA LYS A 556 12.49 28.13 17.16
C LYS A 556 11.25 27.23 17.18
N TYR A 557 11.37 26.02 16.65
CA TYR A 557 10.29 25.04 16.62
C TYR A 557 9.84 24.63 18.03
N VAL A 558 10.78 24.37 18.96
CA VAL A 558 10.48 24.13 20.39
C VAL A 558 9.64 25.26 20.97
N ARG A 559 10.03 26.52 20.75
CA ARG A 559 9.32 27.69 21.29
C ARG A 559 7.87 27.74 20.79
N ILE A 560 7.65 27.57 19.49
CA ILE A 560 6.31 27.59 18.90
C ILE A 560 5.47 26.45 19.46
N VAL A 561 6.02 25.23 19.54
CA VAL A 561 5.31 24.06 20.04
C VAL A 561 4.96 24.18 21.53
N LYS A 562 5.86 24.75 22.36
CA LYS A 562 5.56 25.08 23.78
C LYS A 562 4.36 26.03 23.90
N GLN A 563 4.21 26.98 22.99
CA GLN A 563 3.14 27.99 23.00
C GLN A 563 1.83 27.51 22.37
N SER A 564 1.85 26.43 21.60
CA SER A 564 0.66 25.86 20.95
C SER A 564 -0.34 25.29 21.94
N GLU A 565 -1.64 25.33 21.59
CA GLU A 565 -2.71 24.59 22.28
C GLU A 565 -2.41 23.08 22.34
N VAL A 566 -2.89 22.40 23.38
CA VAL A 566 -2.47 21.02 23.72
C VAL A 566 -2.65 20.02 22.57
N ARG A 567 -3.73 20.09 21.78
CA ARG A 567 -3.95 19.20 20.65
C ARG A 567 -2.95 19.43 19.54
N LEU A 568 -2.66 20.71 19.26
CA LEU A 568 -1.70 21.10 18.23
C LEU A 568 -0.27 20.75 18.63
N ARG A 569 0.06 20.92 19.92
CA ARG A 569 1.33 20.49 20.50
C ARG A 569 1.54 18.99 20.30
N MET A 570 0.53 18.16 20.59
CA MET A 570 0.61 16.72 20.37
C MET A 570 0.79 16.35 18.89
N GLU A 571 0.13 17.03 17.94
CA GLU A 571 0.37 16.83 16.51
C GLU A 571 1.80 17.16 16.08
N ALA A 572 2.37 18.24 16.64
CA ALA A 572 3.74 18.64 16.33
C ALA A 572 4.78 17.66 16.86
N LEU A 573 4.48 17.00 17.98
CA LEU A 573 5.29 15.95 18.62
C LEU A 573 5.13 14.59 17.94
N ASN A 574 3.95 14.31 17.37
CA ASN A 574 3.65 13.06 16.68
C ASN A 574 4.62 12.81 15.52
N GLY A 575 4.96 11.55 15.28
CA GLY A 575 5.84 11.14 14.17
C GLY A 575 7.30 11.57 14.33
N MET A 576 7.69 12.08 15.51
CA MET A 576 9.12 12.22 15.83
C MET A 576 9.77 10.86 16.09
N SER A 577 8.98 9.83 16.42
CA SER A 577 9.42 8.44 16.56
C SER A 577 9.68 7.64 15.28
N LEU A 578 9.54 8.25 14.10
CA LEU A 578 9.78 7.53 12.84
C LEU A 578 11.18 6.90 12.82
N ARG A 579 11.27 5.61 12.46
CA ARG A 579 12.45 4.75 12.66
C ARG A 579 13.66 5.04 11.76
N ASN A 580 13.70 6.18 11.07
CA ASN A 580 14.95 6.57 10.41
C ASN A 580 15.95 7.08 11.45
N ASP A 581 17.25 7.00 11.19
CA ASP A 581 18.27 7.52 12.12
C ASP A 581 18.52 9.04 11.92
N GLU A 582 17.87 9.65 10.93
CA GLU A 582 18.00 11.07 10.59
C GLU A 582 17.66 11.96 11.78
N ALA A 583 18.57 12.86 12.16
CA ALA A 583 18.37 13.78 13.28
C ALA A 583 17.90 13.11 14.60
N ARG A 584 18.28 11.83 14.87
CA ARG A 584 17.82 11.09 16.07
C ARG A 584 18.09 11.89 17.35
N GLN A 585 19.30 12.43 17.52
CA GLN A 585 19.68 13.17 18.72
C GLN A 585 18.88 14.47 18.88
N GLN A 586 18.64 15.21 17.79
CA GLN A 586 17.82 16.42 17.82
C GLN A 586 16.36 16.11 18.11
N ARG A 587 15.82 15.01 17.58
CA ARG A 587 14.46 14.55 17.89
C ARG A 587 14.31 14.14 19.35
N LEU A 588 15.28 13.40 19.91
CA LEU A 588 15.30 13.06 21.35
C LEU A 588 15.41 14.33 22.21
N ALA A 589 16.27 15.28 21.83
CA ALA A 589 16.39 16.56 22.52
C ALA A 589 15.10 17.38 22.45
N PHE A 590 14.47 17.44 21.28
CA PHE A 590 13.20 18.14 21.08
C PHE A 590 12.09 17.53 21.93
N LEU A 591 11.96 16.21 21.92
CA LEU A 591 10.94 15.51 22.71
C LEU A 591 11.21 15.66 24.22
N SER A 592 12.47 15.56 24.67
CA SER A 592 12.79 15.59 26.11
C SER A 592 12.36 16.88 26.80
N VAL A 593 12.31 18.01 26.06
CA VAL A 593 11.80 19.30 26.54
C VAL A 593 10.35 19.24 27.03
N PHE A 594 9.56 18.28 26.56
CA PHE A 594 8.13 18.14 26.89
C PHE A 594 7.85 17.03 27.92
N LEU A 595 8.88 16.38 28.49
CA LEU A 595 8.70 15.33 29.52
C LEU A 595 8.14 15.84 30.86
N ALA A 596 8.15 17.15 31.08
CA ALA A 596 7.56 17.81 32.24
C ALA A 596 6.21 18.46 31.94
N ASP A 597 5.71 18.37 30.70
CA ASP A 597 4.47 19.01 30.29
C ASP A 597 3.25 18.23 30.80
N GLU A 598 2.65 18.73 31.89
CA GLU A 598 1.50 18.11 32.55
C GLU A 598 0.15 18.43 31.91
N THR A 599 0.13 19.23 30.82
CA THR A 599 -1.13 19.57 30.17
C THR A 599 -1.81 18.32 29.60
N VAL A 600 -3.13 18.24 29.80
CA VAL A 600 -3.93 17.07 29.44
C VAL A 600 -4.84 17.42 28.27
N ARG A 601 -4.74 16.64 27.20
CA ARG A 601 -5.77 16.63 26.16
C ARG A 601 -6.93 15.76 26.63
N ASP A 602 -8.12 16.35 26.68
CA ASP A 602 -9.37 15.64 27.01
C ASP A 602 -10.35 15.72 25.82
N LEU A 603 -10.86 14.56 25.41
CA LEU A 603 -11.84 14.41 24.33
C LEU A 603 -13.21 13.97 24.82
N SER A 604 -13.37 13.72 26.12
CA SER A 604 -14.63 13.19 26.68
C SER A 604 -15.84 14.08 26.39
N SER A 605 -15.62 15.38 26.17
CA SER A 605 -16.68 16.37 25.97
C SER A 605 -17.09 16.58 24.51
N LYS A 606 -16.34 16.09 23.51
CA LYS A 606 -16.66 16.30 22.09
C LYS A 606 -16.29 15.07 21.26
N PRO A 607 -17.25 14.45 20.53
CA PRO A 607 -16.93 13.40 19.58
C PRO A 607 -15.97 13.96 18.53
N VAL A 608 -14.86 13.26 18.30
CA VAL A 608 -13.87 13.70 17.31
C VAL A 608 -14.16 13.04 15.98
N THR A 609 -14.33 13.85 14.94
CA THR A 609 -14.58 13.38 13.57
C THR A 609 -13.31 13.11 12.78
N ASP A 610 -12.17 13.62 13.24
CA ASP A 610 -10.89 13.57 12.55
C ASP A 610 -9.88 12.66 13.28
N ILE A 611 -8.94 12.08 12.55
CA ILE A 611 -7.81 11.31 13.12
C ILE A 611 -6.74 12.31 13.58
N PHE A 612 -6.21 12.20 14.80
CA PHE A 612 -5.15 13.06 15.35
C PHE A 612 -4.19 12.25 16.25
N ALA A 613 -3.14 12.87 16.77
CA ALA A 613 -2.10 12.29 17.59
C ALA A 613 -2.68 11.64 18.86
N ALA A 614 -2.36 10.35 19.06
CA ALA A 614 -2.87 9.56 20.17
C ALA A 614 -4.41 9.54 20.30
N TYR A 615 -5.14 9.61 19.18
CA TYR A 615 -6.62 9.61 19.18
C TYR A 615 -7.28 8.41 19.85
N ASN A 616 -6.55 7.30 19.99
CA ASN A 616 -6.94 6.13 20.75
C ASN A 616 -7.03 6.40 22.27
N PHE A 617 -6.38 7.43 22.80
CA PHE A 617 -6.46 7.84 24.19
C PHE A 617 -7.48 8.97 24.37
N PRO A 618 -8.65 8.72 24.98
CA PRO A 618 -9.67 9.75 25.22
C PRO A 618 -9.12 10.92 26.06
N ARG A 619 -8.23 10.60 27.00
CA ARG A 619 -7.54 11.55 27.87
C ARG A 619 -6.07 11.15 27.97
N LEU A 620 -5.16 12.07 27.66
CA LEU A 620 -3.71 11.81 27.71
C LEU A 620 -2.94 13.10 28.02
N ALA A 621 -1.97 13.01 28.92
CA ALA A 621 -1.05 14.12 29.20
C ALA A 621 0.05 14.20 28.14
N VAL A 622 0.56 15.41 27.85
CA VAL A 622 1.64 15.60 26.87
C VAL A 622 2.90 14.82 27.27
N ARG A 623 3.30 14.87 28.55
CA ARG A 623 4.45 14.09 29.06
C ARG A 623 4.35 12.58 28.84
N ASP A 624 3.13 12.03 28.83
CA ASP A 624 2.87 10.59 28.64
C ASP A 624 2.98 10.23 27.17
N PHE A 625 2.38 11.05 26.31
CA PHE A 625 2.53 10.94 24.86
C PHE A 625 4.00 11.04 24.42
N VAL A 626 4.74 11.98 24.99
CA VAL A 626 6.16 12.17 24.68
C VAL A 626 7.00 11.01 25.18
N ALA A 627 6.72 10.46 26.37
CA ALA A 627 7.40 9.28 26.86
C ALA A 627 7.22 8.08 25.92
N MET A 628 6.02 7.91 25.34
CA MET A 628 5.75 6.89 24.32
C MET A 628 6.59 7.11 23.04
N GLU A 629 6.61 8.34 22.51
CA GLU A 629 7.42 8.66 21.31
C GLU A 629 8.92 8.44 21.55
N ILE A 630 9.44 8.84 22.72
CA ILE A 630 10.85 8.62 23.07
C ILE A 630 11.15 7.14 23.29
N ALA A 631 10.28 6.40 23.97
CA ALA A 631 10.43 4.96 24.15
C ALA A 631 10.58 4.23 22.81
N SER A 632 9.79 4.63 21.80
CA SER A 632 9.90 4.12 20.44
C SER A 632 11.27 4.43 19.79
N LEU A 633 11.78 5.65 19.89
CA LEU A 633 13.12 6.02 19.40
C LEU A 633 14.27 5.29 20.11
N LEU A 634 14.06 4.99 21.39
CA LEU A 634 15.01 4.26 22.24
C LEU A 634 14.85 2.74 22.15
N LYS A 635 13.87 2.25 21.37
CA LYS A 635 13.54 0.83 21.22
C LYS A 635 13.30 0.13 22.57
N LEU A 636 12.51 0.76 23.43
CA LEU A 636 12.04 0.13 24.67
C LEU A 636 10.86 -0.79 24.36
N ASP A 637 10.80 -1.95 25.03
CA ASP A 637 9.74 -2.97 24.85
C ASP A 637 8.39 -2.58 25.51
N ASP A 638 8.32 -1.41 26.13
CA ASP A 638 7.11 -0.92 26.78
C ASP A 638 6.11 -0.43 25.72
N LEU A 639 4.92 -1.04 25.65
CA LEU A 639 3.83 -0.66 24.76
C LEU A 639 2.68 0.00 25.53
N PRO A 640 2.59 1.34 25.53
CA PRO A 640 1.46 2.05 26.11
C PRO A 640 0.11 1.58 25.58
N ASP A 641 -0.87 1.46 26.49
CA ASP A 641 -2.25 1.13 26.14
C ASP A 641 -3.25 2.01 26.88
N THR A 642 -4.47 2.12 26.36
CA THR A 642 -5.50 3.05 26.84
C THR A 642 -5.99 2.78 28.27
N ARG A 643 -5.60 1.64 28.86
CA ARG A 643 -5.91 1.24 30.24
C ARG A 643 -4.73 1.44 31.20
N TRP A 644 -3.60 1.93 30.70
CA TRP A 644 -2.44 2.22 31.54
C TRP A 644 -2.81 3.16 32.67
N THR A 645 -2.40 2.76 33.87
CA THR A 645 -2.59 3.53 35.09
C THR A 645 -1.59 4.67 35.18
N ALA A 646 -1.80 5.58 36.14
CA ALA A 646 -0.83 6.62 36.42
C ALA A 646 0.54 6.02 36.83
N GLU A 647 0.54 4.88 37.54
CA GLU A 647 1.77 4.16 37.88
C GLU A 647 2.50 3.61 36.66
N ASP A 648 1.76 3.03 35.70
CA ASP A 648 2.35 2.49 34.46
C ASP A 648 3.04 3.59 33.64
N TRP A 649 2.37 4.72 33.47
CA TRP A 649 2.96 5.89 32.82
C TRP A 649 4.16 6.44 33.58
N SER A 650 4.11 6.45 34.91
CA SER A 650 5.26 6.88 35.72
C SER A 650 6.47 5.99 35.54
N ARG A 651 6.26 4.67 35.49
CA ARG A 651 7.32 3.69 35.24
C ARG A 651 7.96 3.90 33.87
N LEU A 652 7.15 4.16 32.84
CA LEU A 652 7.69 4.45 31.50
C LEU A 652 8.50 5.75 31.47
N ARG A 653 7.98 6.83 32.05
CA ARG A 653 8.69 8.12 32.12
C ARG A 653 10.05 7.97 32.80
N GLU A 654 10.12 7.17 33.87
CA GLU A 654 11.38 6.94 34.58
C GLU A 654 12.39 6.14 33.76
N LYS A 655 11.95 5.07 33.08
CA LYS A 655 12.79 4.31 32.14
C LYS A 655 13.33 5.21 31.03
N VAL A 656 12.46 6.05 30.45
CA VAL A 656 12.82 7.01 29.41
C VAL A 656 13.87 8.00 29.91
N ARG A 657 13.68 8.63 31.07
CA ARG A 657 14.66 9.56 31.67
C ARG A 657 16.00 8.89 31.92
N THR A 658 15.98 7.69 32.49
CA THR A 658 17.20 6.89 32.76
C THR A 658 17.98 6.63 31.48
N LYS A 659 17.29 6.25 30.39
CA LYS A 659 17.94 5.99 29.10
C LYS A 659 18.41 7.27 28.40
N LEU A 660 17.63 8.35 28.46
CA LEU A 660 18.03 9.66 27.92
C LEU A 660 19.26 10.24 28.61
N ALA A 661 19.46 9.99 29.91
CA ALA A 661 20.64 10.44 30.65
C ALA A 661 21.96 9.86 30.11
N ALA A 662 21.89 8.75 29.35
CA ALA A 662 23.04 8.15 28.66
C ALA A 662 23.25 8.70 27.24
N GLU A 663 22.32 9.49 26.70
CA GLU A 663 22.41 10.08 25.37
C GLU A 663 23.09 11.47 25.42
N ARG A 664 23.84 11.82 24.37
CA ARG A 664 24.43 13.16 24.23
C ARG A 664 23.51 14.04 23.39
N LEU A 665 22.62 14.77 24.07
CA LEU A 665 21.61 15.60 23.43
C LEU A 665 22.11 17.03 23.19
N PRO A 666 21.80 17.66 22.04
CA PRO A 666 22.01 19.11 21.85
C PRO A 666 21.10 19.93 22.75
N ASP A 667 21.55 21.13 23.15
CA ASP A 667 20.74 22.07 23.91
C ASP A 667 19.81 22.88 22.98
N LEU A 668 18.52 22.55 23.08
CA LEU A 668 17.43 23.21 22.34
C LEU A 668 16.63 24.20 23.20
N GLY A 669 17.14 24.59 24.38
CA GLY A 669 16.53 25.56 25.28
C GLY A 669 15.48 24.94 26.21
N GLN A 670 15.94 24.01 27.07
CA GLN A 670 15.12 23.37 28.11
C GLN A 670 14.38 24.42 28.96
#